data_AF-A0A7V4AWY8-F1
#
_entry.id   AF-A0A7V4AWY8-F1
#
_cell.length_a   1.000
_cell.length_b   1.000
_cell.length_c   1.000
_cell.angle_alpha   90.00
_cell.angle_beta   90.00
_cell.angle_gamma   90.00
#
_symmetry.space_group_name_H-M   'P 1'
#
loop_
_entity.id
_entity.type
_entity.pdbx_description
1 polymer ?
#
loop_
_entity_poly.entity_id
_entity_poly.type
_entity_poly.pdbx_seq_one_letter_code
_entity_poly.pdbx_strand_id
1 'polypeptide(L)'
;MNVLLMESPMVNLEGPGLPLAWSAGCLRAAAHNVTQWNAGAAMTDYLISAEHLRQAESAAREAVKRLSHAGSLNRIQGAGMQSLLDTLPLAGVLIDYIEQFKAGLRRGGPAAPLSSVPFDPVQAAFDLCTVPFFPERIVFPERHRYNNPSYLSPWSPRCLADLLAAAAATDTFWDEPIRRVAVPYAESRTPGLIVLFANGPNQIVPAFKMAVHLRAALPACFLALAGNWPMTAMRDIDDARLFDIFHFIVTGPPEDTLTDLCLQLNMGSSTAHVPGIRFRNEAGQIVSNPAPSASRFSERPAPDYRGYNFEHLFSDPARLEMPYQLSIGCAAGNCAFCMSDTPRMGEYAAMPAHSAVQHLRAIAKATRTGAFRFSDPSLEASQAARFSKALLDDGFVITWHATVRPDPAFSYDVCELMRAAGCISLDVGLEILDDFALSRLGKGLRVSQMEAALTCMAANGITVNAHMLYGLPFVDSATFARSMDTLLDWIRSGLVHNVRWNTFLLLKHSPMATSPEMHDMKLRPAARLDASEMLLFERTGTGMTDKELAELWQDANARTAQTLSRARMRPVRPDRNTLMPSHGDARFLSLRPMILPYVKFQESVYPYQALRNCSPVQWNPAELSFSAFEAAAEAGNKVQRSGKTRTLAKNPLANTQFELSEDYTRILDEIRKGGPAGDIIARIESAGPVIGEPNEFADIFNRLLQLRGYLVVFTEE
;
A
#
# COMPACT_ATOMS: atom_id res chain seq x y z
N MET A 1 -23.49 8.45 -25.13
CA MET A 1 -22.96 7.11 -24.77
C MET A 1 -22.86 6.97 -23.25
N ASN A 2 -22.96 5.75 -22.74
CA ASN A 2 -22.72 5.45 -21.32
C ASN A 2 -21.21 5.27 -21.08
N VAL A 3 -20.68 5.91 -20.03
CA VAL A 3 -19.27 5.80 -19.64
C VAL A 3 -19.18 4.98 -18.36
N LEU A 4 -18.38 3.92 -18.37
CA LEU A 4 -18.11 3.10 -17.20
C LEU A 4 -16.66 3.32 -16.74
N LEU A 5 -16.49 3.97 -15.59
CA LEU A 5 -15.19 4.14 -14.94
C LEU A 5 -14.98 3.01 -13.93
N MET A 6 -13.89 2.29 -14.05
CA MET A 6 -13.59 1.11 -13.23
C MET A 6 -12.23 1.25 -12.57
N GLU A 7 -12.18 1.07 -11.25
CA GLU A 7 -10.91 0.96 -10.54
C GLU A 7 -10.37 -0.47 -10.69
N SER A 8 -9.18 -0.63 -11.26
CA SER A 8 -8.56 -1.96 -11.41
C SER A 8 -8.23 -2.60 -10.05
N PRO A 9 -8.20 -3.95 -9.94
CA PRO A 9 -7.86 -4.70 -8.73
C PRO A 9 -6.61 -4.22 -8.02
N MET A 10 -6.47 -4.64 -6.76
CA MET A 10 -5.32 -4.30 -5.88
C MET A 10 -5.31 -2.85 -5.40
N VAL A 11 -6.49 -2.23 -5.28
CA VAL A 11 -6.68 -0.94 -4.59
C VAL A 11 -6.48 -1.13 -3.09
N ASN A 12 -6.18 -0.04 -2.39
CA ASN A 12 -6.33 0.05 -0.95
C ASN A 12 -7.71 -0.49 -0.52
N LEU A 13 -7.72 -1.58 0.26
CA LEU A 13 -8.95 -2.18 0.75
C LEU A 13 -9.64 -1.31 1.82
N GLU A 14 -8.94 -0.31 2.36
CA GLU A 14 -9.42 0.55 3.44
C GLU A 14 -10.04 1.88 2.95
N GLY A 15 -9.98 2.20 1.65
CA GLY A 15 -10.48 3.48 1.15
C GLY A 15 -10.51 3.64 -0.38
N PRO A 16 -11.37 4.53 -0.92
CA PRO A 16 -11.51 4.75 -2.36
C PRO A 16 -10.32 5.49 -2.98
N GLY A 17 -10.07 5.31 -4.28
CA GLY A 17 -9.09 6.10 -5.03
C GLY A 17 -9.63 7.46 -5.49
N LEU A 18 -8.78 8.50 -5.42
CA LEU A 18 -9.14 9.87 -5.81
C LEU A 18 -9.34 10.08 -7.32
N PRO A 19 -8.46 9.61 -8.23
CA PRO A 19 -8.53 9.96 -9.66
C PRO A 19 -9.85 9.55 -10.32
N LEU A 20 -10.37 8.38 -9.95
CA LEU A 20 -11.62 7.87 -10.47
C LEU A 20 -12.82 8.68 -9.95
N ALA A 21 -12.81 9.06 -8.67
CA ALA A 21 -13.86 9.92 -8.08
C ALA A 21 -13.88 11.32 -8.69
N TRP A 22 -12.72 11.92 -8.92
CA TRP A 22 -12.63 13.24 -9.52
C TRP A 22 -13.05 13.22 -11.00
N SER A 23 -12.63 12.20 -11.76
CA SER A 23 -13.04 12.02 -13.15
C SER A 23 -14.56 11.81 -13.26
N ALA A 24 -15.16 11.06 -12.34
CA ALA A 24 -16.61 10.91 -12.27
C ALA A 24 -17.32 12.25 -12.02
N GLY A 25 -16.81 13.07 -11.10
CA GLY A 25 -17.34 14.41 -10.82
C GLY A 25 -17.29 15.33 -12.04
N CYS A 26 -16.15 15.39 -12.73
CA CYS A 26 -15.97 16.23 -13.93
C CYS A 26 -16.88 15.79 -15.08
N LEU A 27 -16.92 14.49 -15.38
CA LEU A 27 -17.76 13.97 -16.45
C LEU A 27 -19.26 14.18 -16.18
N ARG A 28 -19.71 14.03 -14.92
CA ARG A 28 -21.11 14.29 -14.54
C ARG A 28 -21.46 15.78 -14.62
N ALA A 29 -20.55 16.67 -14.23
CA ALA A 29 -20.73 18.11 -14.40
C ALA A 29 -20.80 18.51 -15.89
N ALA A 30 -20.09 17.80 -16.76
CA ALA A 30 -20.19 17.92 -18.21
C ALA A 30 -21.39 17.17 -18.83
N ALA A 31 -22.38 16.77 -18.02
CA ALA A 31 -23.61 16.10 -18.43
C ALA A 31 -23.43 14.74 -19.15
N HIS A 32 -22.31 14.05 -18.93
CA HIS A 32 -22.13 12.69 -19.41
C HIS A 32 -22.82 11.67 -18.50
N ASN A 33 -23.35 10.59 -19.09
CA ASN A 33 -23.91 9.47 -18.33
C ASN A 33 -22.80 8.56 -17.80
N VAL A 34 -22.46 8.70 -16.52
CA VAL A 34 -21.30 8.04 -15.90
C VAL A 34 -21.72 7.05 -14.82
N THR A 35 -21.36 5.78 -15.03
CA THR A 35 -21.30 4.77 -13.97
C THR A 35 -19.88 4.71 -13.43
N GLN A 36 -19.75 4.79 -12.11
CA GLN A 36 -18.48 4.65 -11.40
C GLN A 36 -18.54 3.34 -10.63
N TRP A 37 -17.46 2.56 -10.67
CA TRP A 37 -17.40 1.29 -9.96
C TRP A 37 -15.99 0.96 -9.46
N ASN A 38 -15.87 0.67 -8.17
CA ASN A 38 -14.64 0.12 -7.61
C ASN A 38 -14.61 -1.40 -7.85
N ALA A 39 -14.13 -1.78 -9.03
CA ALA A 39 -14.06 -3.19 -9.42
C ALA A 39 -13.10 -3.96 -8.49
N GLY A 40 -12.01 -3.33 -8.06
CA GLY A 40 -11.06 -3.94 -7.12
C GLY A 40 -11.70 -4.34 -5.79
N ALA A 41 -12.43 -3.45 -5.13
CA ALA A 41 -13.12 -3.79 -3.87
C ALA A 41 -14.19 -4.88 -4.07
N ALA A 42 -14.95 -4.83 -5.16
CA ALA A 42 -15.96 -5.85 -5.46
C ALA A 42 -15.34 -7.23 -5.75
N MET A 43 -14.23 -7.28 -6.49
CA MET A 43 -13.50 -8.53 -6.72
C MET A 43 -12.85 -9.06 -5.45
N THR A 44 -12.34 -8.19 -4.58
CA THR A 44 -11.84 -8.63 -3.27
C THR A 44 -12.94 -9.23 -2.40
N ASP A 45 -14.12 -8.59 -2.29
CA ASP A 45 -15.24 -9.15 -1.52
C ASP A 45 -15.69 -10.51 -2.08
N TYR A 46 -15.69 -10.67 -3.41
CA TYR A 46 -15.93 -11.96 -4.06
C TYR A 46 -14.87 -13.02 -3.71
N LEU A 47 -13.59 -12.68 -3.85
CA LEU A 47 -12.46 -13.58 -3.60
C LEU A 47 -12.46 -14.16 -2.18
N ILE A 48 -12.93 -13.39 -1.19
CA ILE A 48 -13.03 -13.86 0.19
C ILE A 48 -14.47 -14.05 0.65
N SER A 49 -15.37 -14.34 -0.29
CA SER A 49 -16.70 -14.85 0.01
C SER A 49 -16.62 -16.31 0.47
N ALA A 50 -17.50 -16.71 1.38
CA ALA A 50 -17.56 -18.11 1.83
C ALA A 50 -17.77 -19.10 0.67
N GLU A 51 -18.52 -18.71 -0.36
CA GLU A 51 -18.71 -19.53 -1.56
C GLU A 51 -17.39 -19.75 -2.31
N HIS A 52 -16.69 -18.66 -2.64
CA HIS A 52 -15.42 -18.74 -3.38
C HIS A 52 -14.34 -19.43 -2.56
N LEU A 53 -14.22 -19.14 -1.26
CA LEU A 53 -13.22 -19.78 -0.40
C LEU A 53 -13.39 -21.29 -0.28
N ARG A 54 -14.63 -21.82 -0.31
CA ARG A 54 -14.86 -23.28 -0.36
C ARG A 54 -14.40 -23.90 -1.67
N GLN A 55 -14.60 -23.19 -2.79
CA GLN A 55 -14.10 -23.63 -4.10
C GLN A 55 -12.57 -23.60 -4.13
N ALA A 56 -11.98 -22.51 -3.62
CA ALA A 56 -10.55 -22.32 -3.49
C ALA A 56 -9.90 -23.38 -2.58
N GLU A 57 -10.56 -23.78 -1.49
CA GLU A 57 -10.08 -24.86 -0.62
C GLU A 57 -9.92 -26.17 -1.41
N SER A 58 -10.93 -26.54 -2.21
CA SER A 58 -10.87 -27.73 -3.06
C SER A 58 -9.70 -27.66 -4.04
N ALA A 59 -9.55 -26.53 -4.74
CA ALA A 59 -8.46 -26.30 -5.68
C ALA A 59 -7.08 -26.30 -5.00
N ALA A 60 -6.98 -25.73 -3.79
CA ALA A 60 -5.75 -25.70 -3.01
C ALA A 60 -5.33 -27.12 -2.57
N ARG A 61 -6.28 -27.99 -2.18
CA ARG A 61 -5.98 -29.40 -1.87
C ARG A 61 -5.41 -30.13 -3.10
N GLU A 62 -5.94 -29.89 -4.29
CA GLU A 62 -5.41 -30.45 -5.54
C GLU A 62 -4.03 -29.87 -5.89
N ALA A 63 -3.84 -28.57 -5.68
CA ALA A 63 -2.55 -27.92 -5.90
C ALA A 63 -1.47 -28.47 -4.97
N VAL A 64 -1.78 -28.70 -3.69
CA VAL A 64 -0.88 -29.37 -2.74
C VAL A 64 -0.52 -30.76 -3.23
N LYS A 65 -1.49 -31.60 -3.60
CA LYS A 65 -1.23 -32.94 -4.17
C LYS A 65 -0.25 -32.86 -5.34
N ARG A 66 -0.51 -31.98 -6.31
CA ARG A 66 0.33 -31.80 -7.51
C ARG A 66 1.76 -31.39 -7.14
N LEU A 67 1.91 -30.41 -6.26
CA LEU A 67 3.20 -29.85 -5.86
C LEU A 67 3.99 -30.76 -4.93
N SER A 68 3.33 -31.60 -4.10
CA SER A 68 3.99 -32.64 -3.30
C SER A 68 4.62 -33.75 -4.16
N HIS A 69 4.20 -33.87 -5.42
CA HIS A 69 4.85 -34.75 -6.40
C HIS A 69 5.91 -34.03 -7.25
N ALA A 70 6.14 -32.74 -7.04
CA ALA A 70 7.21 -32.01 -7.72
C ALA A 70 8.56 -32.38 -7.09
N GLY A 71 9.54 -32.79 -7.92
CA GLY A 71 10.87 -33.21 -7.43
C GLY A 71 11.71 -32.09 -6.80
N SER A 72 11.31 -30.82 -6.92
CA SER A 72 11.91 -29.68 -6.20
C SER A 72 10.97 -28.48 -6.24
N LEU A 73 11.04 -27.62 -5.22
CA LEU A 73 10.33 -26.35 -5.14
C LEU A 73 11.36 -25.20 -4.95
N ASN A 74 11.19 -24.10 -5.66
CA ASN A 74 11.96 -22.88 -5.37
C ASN A 74 11.53 -22.26 -4.03
N ARG A 75 12.30 -21.32 -3.49
CA ARG A 75 12.04 -20.74 -2.15
C ARG A 75 10.65 -20.11 -2.01
N ILE A 76 10.15 -19.46 -3.07
CA ILE A 76 8.80 -18.85 -3.08
C ILE A 76 7.74 -19.96 -3.12
N GLN A 77 7.95 -21.01 -3.91
CA GLN A 77 7.10 -22.20 -3.98
C GLN A 77 7.01 -22.90 -2.62
N GLY A 78 8.15 -23.07 -1.94
CA GLY A 78 8.21 -23.65 -0.60
C GLY A 78 7.45 -22.81 0.42
N ALA A 79 7.63 -21.48 0.43
CA ALA A 79 6.91 -20.61 1.36
C ALA A 79 5.40 -20.57 1.11
N GLY A 80 4.96 -20.55 -0.16
CA GLY A 80 3.54 -20.62 -0.52
C GLY A 80 2.92 -21.98 -0.18
N MET A 81 3.66 -23.07 -0.42
CA MET A 81 3.27 -24.43 -0.03
C MET A 81 3.11 -24.54 1.48
N GLN A 82 4.07 -24.03 2.26
CA GLN A 82 3.99 -24.05 3.72
C GLN A 82 2.75 -23.31 4.22
N SER A 83 2.48 -22.11 3.69
CA SER A 83 1.28 -21.34 4.06
C SER A 83 -0.01 -22.12 3.81
N LEU A 84 -0.09 -22.86 2.69
CA LEU A 84 -1.24 -23.73 2.43
C LEU A 84 -1.34 -24.90 3.40
N LEU A 85 -0.23 -25.56 3.70
CA LEU A 85 -0.21 -26.69 4.63
C LEU A 85 -0.67 -26.27 6.02
N ASP A 86 -0.30 -25.06 6.44
CA ASP A 86 -0.72 -24.46 7.70
C ASP A 86 -2.22 -24.06 7.68
N THR A 87 -2.72 -23.59 6.52
CA THR A 87 -4.07 -23.03 6.39
C THR A 87 -5.15 -24.07 6.10
N LEU A 88 -4.87 -25.07 5.27
CA LEU A 88 -5.86 -26.06 4.78
C LEU A 88 -6.57 -26.86 5.88
N PRO A 89 -5.90 -27.28 6.98
CA PRO A 89 -6.58 -27.93 8.10
C PRO A 89 -7.61 -27.04 8.79
N LEU A 90 -7.42 -25.71 8.72
CA LEU A 90 -8.24 -24.71 9.38
C LEU A 90 -9.22 -24.00 8.43
N ALA A 91 -9.26 -24.38 7.14
CA ALA A 91 -10.01 -23.67 6.10
C ALA A 91 -11.49 -23.45 6.45
N GLY A 92 -12.18 -24.45 6.99
CA GLY A 92 -13.57 -24.32 7.42
C GLY A 92 -13.76 -23.26 8.52
N VAL A 93 -12.89 -23.26 9.54
CA VAL A 93 -12.92 -22.26 10.64
C VAL A 93 -12.55 -20.87 10.12
N LEU A 94 -11.58 -20.81 9.20
CA LEU A 94 -11.14 -19.58 8.56
C LEU A 94 -12.27 -18.92 7.77
N ILE A 95 -13.04 -19.70 7.00
CA ILE A 95 -14.17 -19.20 6.22
C ILE A 95 -15.22 -18.55 7.13
N ASP A 96 -15.60 -19.24 8.20
CA ASP A 96 -16.56 -18.72 9.17
C ASP A 96 -16.03 -17.47 9.89
N TYR A 97 -14.72 -17.44 10.19
CA TYR A 97 -14.06 -16.28 10.77
C TYR A 97 -14.11 -15.07 9.82
N ILE A 98 -13.78 -15.23 8.53
CA ILE A 98 -13.78 -14.13 7.55
C ILE A 98 -15.17 -13.52 7.39
N GLU A 99 -16.24 -14.32 7.39
CA GLU A 99 -17.61 -13.80 7.36
C GLU A 99 -17.94 -12.98 8.63
N GLN A 100 -17.56 -13.48 9.81
CA GLN A 100 -17.74 -12.75 11.07
C GLN A 100 -16.90 -11.47 11.11
N PHE A 101 -15.68 -11.52 10.58
CA PHE A 101 -14.77 -10.39 10.48
C PHE A 101 -15.34 -9.29 9.58
N LYS A 102 -15.80 -9.64 8.37
CA LYS A 102 -16.49 -8.71 7.45
C LYS A 102 -17.74 -8.10 8.11
N ALA A 103 -18.56 -8.93 8.76
CA ALA A 103 -19.75 -8.47 9.47
C ALA A 103 -19.42 -7.52 10.63
N GLY A 104 -18.33 -7.77 11.36
CA GLY A 104 -17.82 -6.93 12.44
C GLY A 104 -17.38 -5.56 11.95
N LEU A 105 -16.56 -5.53 10.89
CA LEU A 105 -16.11 -4.29 10.24
C LEU A 105 -17.29 -3.44 9.77
N ARG A 106 -18.26 -4.05 9.07
CA ARG A 106 -19.46 -3.36 8.56
C ARG A 106 -20.34 -2.76 9.66
N ARG A 107 -20.32 -3.31 10.87
CA ARG A 107 -21.06 -2.79 12.04
C ARG A 107 -20.31 -1.71 12.81
N GLY A 108 -19.09 -1.35 12.40
CA GLY A 108 -18.21 -0.43 13.14
C GLY A 108 -17.74 -1.00 14.49
N GLY A 109 -17.75 -2.34 14.63
CA GLY A 109 -17.24 -3.02 15.81
C GLY A 109 -15.73 -3.27 15.70
N PRO A 110 -15.02 -3.53 16.81
CA PRO A 110 -13.68 -4.06 16.72
C PRO A 110 -13.75 -5.38 15.94
N ALA A 111 -12.92 -5.51 14.90
CA ALA A 111 -12.67 -6.83 14.32
C ALA A 111 -12.30 -7.78 15.46
N ALA A 112 -12.94 -8.95 15.54
CA ALA A 112 -12.72 -9.91 16.62
C ALA A 112 -11.22 -10.06 16.87
N PRO A 113 -10.75 -10.00 18.14
CA PRO A 113 -9.34 -9.83 18.44
C PRO A 113 -8.50 -10.88 17.74
N LEU A 114 -7.73 -10.44 16.75
CA LEU A 114 -6.76 -11.24 16.01
C LEU A 114 -5.65 -11.79 16.91
N SER A 115 -5.56 -11.31 18.16
CA SER A 115 -4.54 -11.67 19.14
C SER A 115 -4.64 -13.10 19.67
N SER A 116 -5.70 -13.85 19.35
CA SER A 116 -5.85 -15.26 19.76
C SER A 116 -5.58 -16.27 18.65
N VAL A 117 -5.22 -15.82 17.44
CA VAL A 117 -4.93 -16.69 16.29
C VAL A 117 -3.46 -16.50 15.90
N PRO A 118 -2.65 -17.57 15.78
CA PRO A 118 -1.20 -17.45 15.56
C PRO A 118 -0.81 -16.92 14.16
N PHE A 119 -1.78 -16.77 13.25
CA PHE A 119 -1.59 -16.31 11.86
C PHE A 119 -2.60 -15.21 11.48
N ASP A 120 -2.32 -14.47 10.38
CA ASP A 120 -3.25 -13.47 9.85
C ASP A 120 -4.33 -14.14 8.98
N PRO A 121 -5.59 -14.20 9.43
CA PRO A 121 -6.65 -14.91 8.73
C PRO A 121 -6.98 -14.30 7.37
N VAL A 122 -6.83 -12.98 7.18
CA VAL A 122 -7.07 -12.37 5.87
C VAL A 122 -5.98 -12.80 4.88
N GLN A 123 -4.72 -12.78 5.29
CA GLN A 123 -3.63 -13.32 4.45
C GLN A 123 -3.86 -14.80 4.11
N ALA A 124 -4.27 -15.61 5.08
CA ALA A 124 -4.57 -17.03 4.88
C ALA A 124 -5.71 -17.25 3.87
N ALA A 125 -6.76 -16.42 3.91
CA ALA A 125 -7.88 -16.49 2.97
C ALA A 125 -7.41 -16.18 1.53
N PHE A 126 -6.55 -15.19 1.33
CA PHE A 126 -5.98 -14.89 0.02
C PHE A 126 -5.00 -15.96 -0.47
N ASP A 127 -4.26 -16.61 0.44
CA ASP A 127 -3.38 -17.73 0.10
C ASP A 127 -4.19 -18.94 -0.40
N LEU A 128 -5.35 -19.24 0.20
CA LEU A 128 -6.26 -20.27 -0.33
C LEU A 128 -6.67 -19.99 -1.77
N CYS A 129 -6.96 -18.73 -2.12
CA CYS A 129 -7.40 -18.36 -3.46
C CYS A 129 -6.26 -18.32 -4.49
N THR A 130 -5.05 -17.91 -4.07
CA THR A 130 -3.97 -17.60 -5.01
C THR A 130 -3.02 -18.76 -5.25
N VAL A 131 -2.77 -19.62 -4.27
CA VAL A 131 -1.75 -20.68 -4.40
C VAL A 131 -2.07 -21.74 -5.47
N PRO A 132 -3.33 -22.07 -5.83
CA PRO A 132 -3.59 -22.88 -7.03
C PRO A 132 -2.94 -22.32 -8.32
N PHE A 133 -2.73 -21.00 -8.37
CA PHE A 133 -2.16 -20.24 -9.48
C PHE A 133 -0.70 -19.82 -9.26
N PHE A 134 0.01 -20.50 -8.35
CA PHE A 134 1.40 -20.20 -8.05
C PHE A 134 2.26 -20.00 -9.34
N PRO A 135 3.10 -18.95 -9.47
CA PRO A 135 3.60 -18.03 -8.45
C PRO A 135 2.72 -16.79 -8.17
N GLU A 136 1.53 -16.72 -8.73
CA GLU A 136 0.61 -15.62 -8.44
C GLU A 136 0.21 -15.64 -6.96
N ARG A 137 0.36 -14.52 -6.25
CA ARG A 137 0.02 -14.40 -4.82
C ARG A 137 -0.31 -12.96 -4.44
N ILE A 138 -1.27 -12.78 -3.54
CA ILE A 138 -1.54 -11.49 -2.91
C ILE A 138 -0.93 -11.50 -1.50
N VAL A 139 -0.11 -10.50 -1.18
CA VAL A 139 0.59 -10.39 0.10
C VAL A 139 0.32 -9.04 0.74
N PHE A 140 -0.02 -9.08 2.03
CA PHE A 140 -0.16 -7.90 2.87
C PHE A 140 1.13 -7.69 3.67
N PRO A 141 1.80 -6.53 3.53
CA PRO A 141 3.08 -6.28 4.19
C PRO A 141 2.97 -6.09 5.71
N GLU A 142 1.80 -5.64 6.21
CA GLU A 142 1.58 -5.37 7.63
C GLU A 142 0.40 -6.21 8.16
N ARG A 143 0.63 -6.96 9.25
CA ARG A 143 -0.45 -7.71 9.94
C ARG A 143 -1.52 -6.73 10.40
N HIS A 144 -2.78 -7.03 10.10
CA HIS A 144 -3.96 -6.24 10.52
C HIS A 144 -4.09 -4.84 9.91
N ARG A 145 -3.30 -4.53 8.86
CA ARG A 145 -3.48 -3.34 8.02
C ARG A 145 -3.54 -3.78 6.57
N TYR A 146 -4.74 -3.71 6.00
CA TYR A 146 -5.04 -4.28 4.68
C TYR A 146 -4.87 -3.23 3.57
N ASN A 147 -4.04 -2.23 3.83
CA ASN A 147 -3.70 -1.14 2.94
C ASN A 147 -2.58 -1.55 1.98
N ASN A 148 -2.73 -1.21 0.70
CA ASN A 148 -1.74 -1.45 -0.36
C ASN A 148 -1.21 -2.90 -0.43
N PRO A 149 -2.07 -3.90 -0.68
CA PRO A 149 -1.59 -5.25 -0.94
C PRO A 149 -0.63 -5.30 -2.13
N SER A 150 0.34 -6.20 -2.05
CA SER A 150 1.27 -6.51 -3.14
C SER A 150 0.79 -7.73 -3.91
N TYR A 151 0.71 -7.62 -5.23
CA TYR A 151 0.43 -8.76 -6.10
C TYR A 151 1.75 -9.27 -6.68
N LEU A 152 2.17 -10.43 -6.20
CA LEU A 152 3.28 -11.19 -6.76
C LEU A 152 2.77 -11.87 -8.02
N SER A 153 3.41 -11.59 -9.15
CA SER A 153 3.01 -12.07 -10.47
C SER A 153 4.23 -12.63 -11.20
N PRO A 154 4.09 -13.67 -12.04
CA PRO A 154 5.18 -14.12 -12.92
C PRO A 154 5.58 -13.04 -13.95
N TRP A 155 4.68 -12.08 -14.20
CA TRP A 155 4.87 -10.95 -15.10
C TRP A 155 5.25 -9.69 -14.32
N SER A 156 6.36 -9.08 -14.70
CA SER A 156 6.78 -7.81 -14.10
C SER A 156 5.81 -6.70 -14.51
N PRO A 157 5.22 -5.94 -13.56
CA PRO A 157 4.40 -4.77 -13.89
C PRO A 157 5.21 -3.65 -14.54
N ARG A 158 6.54 -3.78 -14.55
CA ARG A 158 7.51 -2.78 -15.03
C ARG A 158 8.02 -3.05 -16.45
N CYS A 159 7.54 -4.11 -17.09
CA CYS A 159 7.99 -4.55 -18.40
C CYS A 159 6.80 -4.66 -19.35
N LEU A 160 6.76 -3.88 -20.45
CA LEU A 160 5.61 -3.95 -21.36
C LEU A 160 5.44 -5.35 -21.95
N ALA A 161 6.53 -6.00 -22.35
CA ALA A 161 6.47 -7.36 -22.89
C ALA A 161 5.84 -8.35 -21.90
N ASP A 162 6.08 -8.16 -20.59
CA ASP A 162 5.45 -8.97 -19.55
C ASP A 162 3.98 -8.62 -19.37
N LEU A 163 3.59 -7.33 -19.45
CA LEU A 163 2.19 -6.92 -19.42
C LEU A 163 1.38 -7.52 -20.57
N LEU A 164 1.94 -7.50 -21.78
CA LEU A 164 1.34 -8.13 -22.96
C LEU A 164 1.27 -9.66 -22.81
N ALA A 165 2.32 -10.28 -22.27
CA ALA A 165 2.31 -11.72 -21.98
C ALA A 165 1.27 -12.08 -20.91
N ALA A 166 1.11 -11.27 -19.87
CA ALA A 166 0.06 -11.45 -18.85
C ALA A 166 -1.33 -11.36 -19.50
N ALA A 167 -1.55 -10.34 -20.33
CA ALA A 167 -2.81 -10.14 -21.05
C ALA A 167 -3.18 -11.35 -21.94
N ALA A 168 -2.18 -11.96 -22.58
CA ALA A 168 -2.38 -13.13 -23.45
C ALA A 168 -2.47 -14.47 -22.69
N ALA A 169 -1.96 -14.54 -21.47
CA ALA A 169 -1.99 -15.77 -20.68
C ALA A 169 -3.43 -16.18 -20.34
N THR A 170 -3.71 -17.47 -20.33
CA THR A 170 -4.97 -18.06 -19.86
C THR A 170 -4.75 -18.77 -18.53
N ASP A 171 -5.85 -19.09 -17.85
CA ASP A 171 -5.86 -19.88 -16.60
C ASP A 171 -5.00 -19.25 -15.49
N THR A 172 -5.01 -17.92 -15.43
CA THR A 172 -4.37 -17.10 -14.40
C THR A 172 -5.34 -16.80 -13.25
N PHE A 173 -4.80 -16.41 -12.09
CA PHE A 173 -5.59 -16.09 -10.90
C PHE A 173 -6.72 -15.08 -11.18
N TRP A 174 -6.45 -14.05 -12.00
CA TRP A 174 -7.42 -12.98 -12.26
C TRP A 174 -8.52 -13.37 -13.26
N ASP A 175 -8.37 -14.43 -14.05
CA ASP A 175 -9.32 -14.77 -15.12
C ASP A 175 -10.72 -15.11 -14.61
N GLU A 176 -10.80 -15.80 -13.48
CA GLU A 176 -12.06 -16.23 -12.89
C GLU A 176 -12.80 -15.07 -12.21
N PRO A 177 -12.18 -14.28 -11.30
CA PRO A 177 -12.84 -13.11 -10.69
C PRO A 177 -13.31 -12.09 -11.73
N ILE A 178 -12.53 -11.87 -12.80
CA ILE A 178 -12.91 -10.94 -13.88
C ILE A 178 -14.16 -11.45 -14.61
N ARG A 179 -14.19 -12.73 -15.00
CA ARG A 179 -15.35 -13.31 -15.72
C ARG A 179 -16.60 -13.41 -14.85
N ARG A 180 -16.46 -13.61 -13.53
CA ARG A 180 -17.61 -13.70 -12.62
C ARG A 180 -18.15 -12.36 -12.17
N VAL A 181 -17.28 -11.37 -12.00
CA VAL A 181 -17.64 -10.11 -11.33
C VAL A 181 -17.59 -8.94 -12.32
N ALA A 182 -16.45 -8.73 -12.98
CA ALA A 182 -16.24 -7.54 -13.81
C ALA A 182 -17.00 -7.57 -15.13
N VAL A 183 -16.97 -8.69 -15.86
CA VAL A 183 -17.65 -8.83 -17.15
C VAL A 183 -19.17 -8.70 -17.02
N PRO A 184 -19.86 -9.46 -16.15
CA PRO A 184 -21.32 -9.36 -16.03
C PRO A 184 -21.77 -7.97 -15.55
N TYR A 185 -20.98 -7.34 -14.66
CA TYR A 185 -21.25 -5.96 -14.26
C TYR A 185 -21.16 -5.01 -15.47
N ALA A 186 -20.09 -5.08 -16.25
CA ALA A 186 -19.91 -4.22 -17.42
C ALA A 186 -21.02 -4.43 -18.46
N GLU A 187 -21.38 -5.68 -18.77
CA GLU A 187 -22.49 -6.02 -19.69
C GLU A 187 -23.82 -5.40 -19.24
N SER A 188 -24.13 -5.47 -17.94
CA SER A 188 -25.35 -4.88 -17.37
C SER A 188 -25.45 -3.36 -17.51
N ARG A 189 -24.32 -2.68 -17.77
CA ARG A 189 -24.27 -1.22 -17.94
C ARG A 189 -24.33 -0.77 -19.39
N THR A 190 -24.13 -1.67 -20.35
CA THR A 190 -24.08 -1.37 -21.79
C THR A 190 -23.20 -0.13 -22.11
N PRO A 191 -21.94 -0.10 -21.67
CA PRO A 191 -21.08 1.08 -21.85
C PRO A 191 -20.71 1.26 -23.33
N GLY A 192 -20.63 2.51 -23.77
CA GLY A 192 -19.97 2.87 -25.03
C GLY A 192 -18.48 3.15 -24.86
N LEU A 193 -18.05 3.48 -23.62
CA LEU A 193 -16.66 3.63 -23.23
C LEU A 193 -16.45 3.02 -21.84
N ILE A 194 -15.44 2.15 -21.71
CA ILE A 194 -14.91 1.69 -20.43
C ILE A 194 -13.55 2.35 -20.20
N VAL A 195 -13.33 2.88 -19.00
CA VAL A 195 -12.04 3.43 -18.56
C VAL A 195 -11.53 2.64 -17.37
N LEU A 196 -10.40 1.95 -17.52
CA LEU A 196 -9.72 1.24 -16.46
C LEU A 196 -8.69 2.17 -15.78
N PHE A 197 -8.83 2.40 -14.48
CA PHE A 197 -7.91 3.19 -13.68
C PHE A 197 -6.85 2.31 -13.02
N ALA A 198 -5.58 2.50 -13.41
CA ALA A 198 -4.41 1.88 -12.81
C ALA A 198 -3.46 2.97 -12.27
N ASN A 199 -3.38 3.11 -10.95
CA ASN A 199 -2.59 4.15 -10.28
C ASN A 199 -1.21 3.68 -9.83
N GLY A 200 -0.97 2.38 -9.77
CA GLY A 200 0.31 1.83 -9.32
C GLY A 200 0.64 0.46 -9.92
N PRO A 201 1.85 -0.05 -9.64
CA PRO A 201 2.36 -1.28 -10.25
C PRO A 201 1.51 -2.51 -9.93
N ASN A 202 0.87 -2.55 -8.76
CA ASN A 202 0.06 -3.69 -8.36
C ASN A 202 -1.26 -3.78 -9.16
N GLN A 203 -1.70 -2.68 -9.77
CA GLN A 203 -2.96 -2.62 -10.51
C GLN A 203 -2.79 -2.86 -12.01
N ILE A 204 -1.59 -2.67 -12.56
CA ILE A 204 -1.42 -2.65 -14.02
C ILE A 204 -1.55 -4.04 -14.67
N VAL A 205 -1.03 -5.09 -14.03
CA VAL A 205 -1.19 -6.47 -14.53
C VAL A 205 -2.67 -6.88 -14.54
N PRO A 206 -3.44 -6.77 -13.44
CA PRO A 206 -4.86 -7.06 -13.49
C PRO A 206 -5.64 -6.12 -14.41
N ALA A 207 -5.23 -4.86 -14.60
CA ALA A 207 -5.86 -3.96 -15.58
C ALA A 207 -5.75 -4.50 -17.02
N PHE A 208 -4.57 -5.00 -17.42
CA PHE A 208 -4.37 -5.62 -18.73
C PHE A 208 -5.19 -6.91 -18.89
N LYS A 209 -5.28 -7.73 -17.84
CA LYS A 209 -6.16 -8.92 -17.81
C LYS A 209 -7.62 -8.52 -17.99
N MET A 210 -8.10 -7.54 -17.22
CA MET A 210 -9.48 -7.03 -17.33
C MET A 210 -9.76 -6.52 -18.73
N ALA A 211 -8.82 -5.79 -19.33
CA ALA A 211 -8.98 -5.22 -20.66
C ALA A 211 -9.27 -6.29 -21.72
N VAL A 212 -8.54 -7.41 -21.70
CA VAL A 212 -8.74 -8.51 -22.66
C VAL A 212 -10.12 -9.16 -22.50
N HIS A 213 -10.54 -9.46 -21.27
CA HIS A 213 -11.87 -10.04 -21.02
C HIS A 213 -13.01 -9.10 -21.38
N LEU A 214 -12.88 -7.82 -21.04
CA LEU A 214 -13.89 -6.80 -21.35
C LEU A 214 -13.99 -6.56 -22.86
N ARG A 215 -12.86 -6.53 -23.57
CA ARG A 215 -12.84 -6.41 -25.04
C ARG A 215 -13.48 -7.61 -25.73
N ALA A 216 -13.28 -8.82 -25.19
CA ALA A 216 -13.90 -10.04 -25.71
C ALA A 216 -15.42 -10.05 -25.50
N ALA A 217 -15.90 -9.61 -24.32
CA ALA A 217 -17.33 -9.55 -24.00
C ALA A 217 -18.06 -8.38 -24.67
N LEU A 218 -17.38 -7.23 -24.83
CA LEU A 218 -17.95 -5.98 -25.31
C LEU A 218 -17.12 -5.41 -26.49
N PRO A 219 -17.07 -6.09 -27.64
CA PRO A 219 -16.19 -5.73 -28.77
C PRO A 219 -16.52 -4.37 -29.42
N ALA A 220 -17.75 -3.89 -29.25
CA ALA A 220 -18.18 -2.57 -29.76
C ALA A 220 -17.86 -1.41 -28.80
N CYS A 221 -17.37 -1.70 -27.59
CA CYS A 221 -17.08 -0.70 -26.57
C CYS A 221 -15.67 -0.14 -26.75
N PHE A 222 -15.53 1.19 -26.68
CA PHE A 222 -14.21 1.78 -26.55
C PHE A 222 -13.61 1.42 -25.19
N LEU A 223 -12.29 1.24 -25.17
CA LEU A 223 -11.56 0.87 -23.96
C LEU A 223 -10.37 1.81 -23.78
N ALA A 224 -10.32 2.47 -22.63
CA ALA A 224 -9.24 3.38 -22.28
C ALA A 224 -8.52 2.93 -21.00
N LEU A 225 -7.22 3.17 -20.95
CA LEU A 225 -6.41 3.02 -19.74
C LEU A 225 -6.04 4.42 -19.20
N ALA A 226 -6.33 4.68 -17.93
CA ALA A 226 -6.06 5.94 -17.26
C ALA A 226 -5.48 5.72 -15.85
N GLY A 227 -5.05 6.80 -15.21
CA GLY A 227 -4.48 6.79 -13.86
C GLY A 227 -3.04 7.27 -13.82
N ASN A 228 -2.40 7.16 -12.66
CA ASN A 228 -1.01 7.61 -12.52
C ASN A 228 -0.03 6.78 -13.37
N TRP A 229 -0.19 5.45 -13.42
CA TRP A 229 0.77 4.56 -14.10
C TRP A 229 0.89 4.80 -15.63
N PRO A 230 -0.22 4.99 -16.37
CA PRO A 230 -0.15 5.37 -17.78
C PRO A 230 0.50 6.74 -18.02
N MET A 231 0.26 7.70 -17.13
CA MET A 231 0.78 9.07 -17.21
C MET A 231 2.28 9.17 -16.91
N THR A 232 2.83 8.23 -16.13
CA THR A 232 4.23 8.20 -15.73
C THR A 232 4.98 7.07 -16.43
N ALA A 233 4.87 5.84 -15.91
CA ALA A 233 5.64 4.68 -16.31
C ALA A 233 5.51 4.35 -17.81
N MET A 234 4.30 4.51 -18.36
CA MET A 234 3.99 4.12 -19.73
C MET A 234 3.91 5.30 -20.72
N ARG A 235 4.18 6.53 -20.26
CA ARG A 235 3.99 7.75 -21.05
C ARG A 235 4.68 7.69 -22.41
N ASP A 236 5.95 7.26 -22.41
CA ASP A 236 6.82 7.27 -23.59
C ASP A 236 6.94 5.91 -24.29
N ILE A 237 6.13 4.91 -23.91
CA ILE A 237 6.22 3.57 -24.51
C ILE A 237 5.63 3.60 -25.91
N ASP A 238 6.46 3.54 -26.94
CA ASP A 238 6.03 3.54 -28.34
C ASP A 238 5.93 2.10 -28.90
N ASP A 239 4.89 1.38 -28.48
CA ASP A 239 4.62 0.02 -28.94
C ASP A 239 3.18 -0.12 -29.40
N ALA A 240 3.00 -0.50 -30.67
CA ALA A 240 1.69 -0.60 -31.28
C ALA A 240 0.79 -1.61 -30.56
N ARG A 241 1.35 -2.67 -29.97
CA ARG A 241 0.58 -3.76 -29.35
C ARG A 241 -0.26 -3.30 -28.16
N LEU A 242 0.08 -2.18 -27.53
CA LEU A 242 -0.80 -1.52 -26.55
C LEU A 242 -2.18 -1.23 -27.13
N PHE A 243 -2.22 -0.80 -28.39
CA PHE A 243 -3.43 -0.42 -29.10
C PHE A 243 -4.16 -1.59 -29.75
N ASP A 244 -3.60 -2.80 -29.66
CA ASP A 244 -4.42 -3.98 -29.90
C ASP A 244 -5.40 -4.13 -28.73
N ILE A 245 -4.97 -3.87 -27.50
CA ILE A 245 -5.77 -4.02 -26.26
C ILE A 245 -6.65 -2.80 -25.99
N PHE A 246 -6.08 -1.59 -26.03
CA PHE A 246 -6.74 -0.35 -25.66
C PHE A 246 -6.98 0.54 -26.89
N HIS A 247 -8.12 1.19 -26.95
CA HIS A 247 -8.37 2.23 -27.96
C HIS A 247 -7.62 3.53 -27.62
N PHE A 248 -7.54 3.85 -26.32
CA PHE A 248 -6.91 5.07 -25.82
C PHE A 248 -6.03 4.78 -24.59
N ILE A 249 -4.85 5.39 -24.54
CA ILE A 249 -4.04 5.49 -23.32
C ILE A 249 -4.05 6.96 -22.89
N VAL A 250 -4.52 7.23 -21.68
CA VAL A 250 -4.61 8.59 -21.13
C VAL A 250 -3.31 8.92 -20.42
N THR A 251 -2.53 9.83 -21.00
CA THR A 251 -1.26 10.32 -20.46
C THR A 251 -1.32 11.75 -19.92
N GLY A 252 -2.44 12.45 -20.11
CA GLY A 252 -2.73 13.73 -19.44
C GLY A 252 -3.49 13.56 -18.12
N PRO A 253 -3.84 14.66 -17.44
CA PRO A 253 -4.72 14.63 -16.28
C PRO A 253 -6.07 13.99 -16.66
N PRO A 254 -6.45 12.85 -16.05
CA PRO A 254 -7.59 12.07 -16.51
C PRO A 254 -8.92 12.82 -16.38
N GLU A 255 -9.05 13.70 -15.39
CA GLU A 255 -10.28 14.44 -15.16
C GLU A 255 -10.64 15.34 -16.36
N ASP A 256 -9.63 16.02 -16.88
CA ASP A 256 -9.73 16.97 -17.98
C ASP A 256 -9.79 16.21 -19.33
N THR A 257 -8.87 15.27 -19.51
CA THR A 257 -8.68 14.50 -20.74
C THR A 257 -9.89 13.64 -21.07
N LEU A 258 -10.45 12.94 -20.07
CA LEU A 258 -11.61 12.08 -20.29
C LEU A 258 -12.86 12.90 -20.62
N THR A 259 -12.99 14.11 -20.05
CA THR A 259 -14.09 15.02 -20.37
C THR A 259 -14.05 15.42 -21.84
N ASP A 260 -12.88 15.83 -22.33
CA ASP A 260 -12.71 16.20 -23.75
C ASP A 260 -12.88 14.98 -24.68
N LEU A 261 -12.36 13.81 -24.29
CA LEU A 261 -12.54 12.56 -25.03
C LEU A 261 -14.02 12.15 -25.13
N CYS A 262 -14.75 12.18 -24.02
CA CYS A 262 -16.16 11.81 -23.98
C CYS A 262 -17.01 12.77 -24.81
N LEU A 263 -16.68 14.06 -24.83
CA LEU A 263 -17.32 15.04 -25.68
C LEU A 263 -17.18 14.67 -27.16
N GLN A 264 -15.95 14.43 -27.64
CA GLN A 264 -15.70 14.07 -29.05
C GLN A 264 -16.40 12.77 -29.46
N LEU A 265 -16.32 11.73 -28.62
CA LEU A 265 -16.97 10.45 -28.88
C LEU A 265 -18.50 10.57 -28.93
N ASN A 266 -19.11 11.40 -28.07
CA ASN A 266 -20.56 11.63 -28.09
C ASN A 266 -21.04 12.39 -29.34
N MET A 267 -20.20 13.28 -29.88
CA MET A 267 -20.51 14.02 -31.10
C MET A 267 -20.21 13.22 -32.39
N GLY A 268 -19.65 12.01 -32.28
CA GLY A 268 -19.12 11.28 -33.44
C GLY A 268 -18.01 12.04 -34.17
N SER A 269 -17.32 12.93 -33.46
CA SER A 269 -16.28 13.81 -33.99
C SER A 269 -14.90 13.16 -33.83
N SER A 270 -13.91 13.70 -34.55
CA SER A 270 -12.54 13.18 -34.49
C SER A 270 -11.93 13.35 -33.10
N THR A 271 -11.35 12.28 -32.56
CA THR A 271 -10.57 12.30 -31.31
C THR A 271 -9.13 12.77 -31.53
N ALA A 272 -8.74 13.09 -32.77
CA ALA A 272 -7.35 13.34 -33.16
C ALA A 272 -6.68 14.51 -32.41
N HIS A 273 -7.46 15.44 -31.86
CA HIS A 273 -6.95 16.62 -31.16
C HIS A 273 -7.27 16.65 -29.67
N VAL A 274 -7.77 15.54 -29.10
CA VAL A 274 -8.01 15.47 -27.65
C VAL A 274 -6.64 15.53 -26.93
N PRO A 275 -6.40 16.52 -26.05
CA PRO A 275 -5.12 16.60 -25.33
C PRO A 275 -4.91 15.43 -24.38
N GLY A 276 -3.68 14.97 -24.22
CA GLY A 276 -3.31 13.97 -23.21
C GLY A 276 -3.77 12.55 -23.50
N ILE A 277 -4.12 12.22 -24.75
CA ILE A 277 -4.37 10.83 -25.18
C ILE A 277 -3.31 10.35 -26.15
N ARG A 278 -3.08 9.04 -26.12
CA ARG A 278 -2.37 8.29 -27.14
C ARG A 278 -3.32 7.28 -27.75
N PHE A 279 -3.26 7.10 -29.07
CA PHE A 279 -4.16 6.22 -29.82
C PHE A 279 -3.53 5.77 -31.14
N ARG A 280 -4.09 4.72 -31.74
CA ARG A 280 -3.75 4.31 -33.12
C ARG A 280 -4.72 4.99 -34.09
N ASN A 281 -4.21 5.77 -35.03
CA ASN A 281 -5.04 6.42 -36.05
C ASN A 281 -5.46 5.44 -37.16
N GLU A 282 -6.30 5.90 -38.10
CA GLU A 282 -6.79 5.08 -39.22
C GLU A 282 -5.67 4.59 -40.15
N ALA A 283 -4.55 5.31 -40.23
CA ALA A 283 -3.36 4.90 -40.98
C ALA A 283 -2.49 3.86 -40.22
N GLY A 284 -2.92 3.41 -39.04
CA GLY A 284 -2.20 2.46 -38.19
C GLY A 284 -1.04 3.07 -37.39
N GLN A 285 -0.88 4.40 -37.42
CA GLN A 285 0.20 5.10 -36.73
C GLN A 285 -0.18 5.42 -35.28
N ILE A 286 0.78 5.34 -34.38
CA ILE A 286 0.62 5.76 -32.99
C ILE A 286 0.72 7.29 -32.94
N VAL A 287 -0.36 7.93 -32.50
CA VAL A 287 -0.43 9.37 -32.29
C VAL A 287 -0.39 9.61 -30.79
N SER A 288 0.47 10.54 -30.36
CA SER A 288 0.58 10.96 -28.96
C SER A 288 0.31 12.46 -28.85
N ASN A 289 -0.85 12.83 -28.33
CA ASN A 289 -1.21 14.23 -28.15
C ASN A 289 -0.60 14.77 -26.85
N PRO A 290 -0.07 16.01 -26.86
CA PRO A 290 0.46 16.63 -25.65
C PRO A 290 -0.65 16.79 -24.61
N ALA A 291 -0.28 16.78 -23.33
CA ALA A 291 -1.20 17.11 -22.25
C ALA A 291 -1.76 18.55 -22.42
N PRO A 292 -2.91 18.87 -21.80
CA PRO A 292 -3.42 20.24 -21.78
C PRO A 292 -2.34 21.24 -21.36
N SER A 293 -2.28 22.39 -22.04
CA SER A 293 -1.27 23.43 -21.79
C SER A 293 -1.49 24.23 -20.50
N ALA A 294 -2.68 24.14 -19.91
CA ALA A 294 -3.03 24.79 -18.65
C ALA A 294 -3.95 23.87 -17.85
N SER A 295 -3.73 23.83 -16.54
CA SER A 295 -4.54 23.05 -15.62
C SER A 295 -5.92 23.68 -15.41
N ARG A 296 -6.99 22.88 -15.56
CA ARG A 296 -8.35 23.28 -15.17
C ARG A 296 -8.66 23.00 -13.69
N PHE A 297 -7.65 22.65 -12.88
CA PHE A 297 -7.85 22.11 -11.53
C PHE A 297 -8.70 23.00 -10.61
N SER A 298 -8.48 24.32 -10.61
CA SER A 298 -9.18 25.28 -9.76
C SER A 298 -10.68 25.41 -10.07
N GLU A 299 -11.11 24.95 -11.25
CA GLU A 299 -12.49 25.02 -11.73
C GLU A 299 -13.21 23.68 -11.66
N ARG A 300 -12.51 22.60 -11.29
CA ARG A 300 -13.10 21.26 -11.26
C ARG A 300 -14.20 21.17 -10.21
N PRO A 301 -15.30 20.44 -10.47
CA PRO A 301 -16.31 20.14 -9.46
C PRO A 301 -15.75 19.22 -8.37
N ALA A 302 -16.55 19.03 -7.31
CA ALA A 302 -16.24 18.09 -6.25
C ALA A 302 -16.03 16.65 -6.79
N PRO A 303 -15.06 15.89 -6.24
CA PRO A 303 -15.00 14.45 -6.43
C PRO A 303 -16.32 13.78 -6.08
N ASP A 304 -16.75 12.86 -6.92
CA ASP A 304 -17.99 12.13 -6.73
C ASP A 304 -17.70 10.70 -6.29
N TYR A 305 -18.11 10.39 -5.07
CA TYR A 305 -17.94 9.07 -4.45
C TYR A 305 -19.23 8.24 -4.42
N ARG A 306 -20.33 8.72 -5.01
CA ARG A 306 -21.64 8.04 -4.93
C ARG A 306 -21.66 6.66 -5.56
N GLY A 307 -20.75 6.37 -6.50
CA GLY A 307 -20.62 5.05 -7.13
C GLY A 307 -19.74 4.06 -6.36
N TYR A 308 -19.15 4.46 -5.24
CA TYR A 308 -18.40 3.55 -4.38
C TYR A 308 -19.35 2.79 -3.46
N ASN A 309 -19.29 1.45 -3.50
CA ASN A 309 -19.92 0.63 -2.48
C ASN A 309 -18.95 0.47 -1.29
N PHE A 310 -19.14 1.29 -0.26
CA PHE A 310 -18.31 1.25 0.95
C PHE A 310 -18.48 -0.04 1.76
N GLU A 311 -19.55 -0.84 1.52
CA GLU A 311 -19.73 -2.14 2.19
C GLU A 311 -18.68 -3.19 1.76
N HIS A 312 -18.00 -2.96 0.63
CA HIS A 312 -16.93 -3.81 0.13
C HIS A 312 -15.55 -3.40 0.66
N LEU A 313 -15.44 -2.30 1.42
CA LEU A 313 -14.18 -1.89 2.02
C LEU A 313 -13.92 -2.63 3.33
N PHE A 314 -12.66 -2.97 3.55
CA PHE A 314 -12.12 -3.55 4.77
C PHE A 314 -11.81 -2.45 5.80
N SER A 315 -12.76 -1.53 5.98
CA SER A 315 -12.65 -0.38 6.86
C SER A 315 -13.85 -0.29 7.78
N ASP A 316 -13.61 0.05 9.04
CA ASP A 316 -14.66 0.55 9.93
C ASP A 316 -15.24 1.84 9.32
N PRO A 317 -16.55 1.92 9.02
CA PRO A 317 -17.18 3.13 8.46
C PRO A 317 -16.93 4.38 9.29
N ALA A 318 -16.78 4.24 10.62
CA ALA A 318 -16.43 5.36 11.48
C ALA A 318 -15.02 5.89 11.20
N ARG A 319 -14.10 5.05 10.70
CA ARG A 319 -12.70 5.38 10.42
C ARG A 319 -12.41 5.66 8.94
N LEU A 320 -13.45 5.75 8.10
CA LEU A 320 -13.29 5.99 6.67
C LEU A 320 -12.74 7.40 6.43
N GLU A 321 -11.51 7.50 5.93
CA GLU A 321 -10.91 8.75 5.46
C GLU A 321 -11.15 8.93 3.96
N MET A 322 -11.70 10.07 3.56
CA MET A 322 -11.91 10.37 2.15
C MET A 322 -10.73 11.14 1.57
N PRO A 323 -10.13 10.68 0.46
CA PRO A 323 -9.10 11.45 -0.17
C PRO A 323 -9.67 12.70 -0.83
N TYR A 324 -8.89 13.77 -0.82
CA TYR A 324 -9.17 15.01 -1.53
C TYR A 324 -7.83 15.66 -1.91
N GLN A 325 -7.85 16.68 -2.77
CA GLN A 325 -6.67 17.47 -3.11
C GLN A 325 -7.00 18.95 -3.03
N LEU A 326 -6.22 19.71 -2.26
CA LEU A 326 -6.32 21.17 -2.23
C LEU A 326 -5.51 21.81 -3.35
N SER A 327 -4.54 21.09 -3.90
CA SER A 327 -3.66 21.51 -4.98
C SER A 327 -3.13 20.31 -5.76
N ILE A 328 -2.70 20.58 -6.99
CA ILE A 328 -1.83 19.71 -7.80
C ILE A 328 -0.46 20.35 -7.97
N GLY A 329 0.52 19.57 -8.42
CA GLY A 329 1.89 20.04 -8.52
C GLY A 329 2.54 20.30 -7.16
N CYS A 330 3.67 20.99 -7.20
CA CYS A 330 4.39 21.46 -6.02
C CYS A 330 4.91 22.87 -6.29
N ALA A 331 4.53 23.85 -5.47
CA ALA A 331 4.92 25.24 -5.66
C ALA A 331 6.45 25.46 -5.63
N ALA A 332 7.20 24.62 -4.92
CA ALA A 332 8.67 24.68 -4.91
C ALA A 332 9.29 24.17 -6.23
N GLY A 333 8.73 23.10 -6.80
CA GLY A 333 9.05 22.59 -8.14
C GLY A 333 10.49 22.19 -8.47
N ASN A 334 11.45 22.32 -7.54
CA ASN A 334 12.89 22.35 -7.83
C ASN A 334 13.69 21.13 -7.31
N CYS A 335 13.03 20.20 -6.62
CA CYS A 335 13.67 18.98 -6.12
C CYS A 335 14.15 18.10 -7.29
N ALA A 336 15.46 17.85 -7.36
CA ALA A 336 16.08 17.13 -8.46
C ALA A 336 15.66 15.64 -8.55
N PHE A 337 15.15 15.07 -7.46
CA PHE A 337 14.72 13.68 -7.37
C PHE A 337 13.23 13.46 -7.67
N CYS A 338 12.42 14.52 -7.77
CA CYS A 338 10.98 14.42 -8.03
C CYS A 338 10.66 14.35 -9.53
N MET A 339 9.51 13.76 -9.89
CA MET A 339 9.03 13.67 -11.28
C MET A 339 8.42 15.00 -11.79
N SER A 340 9.19 16.09 -11.73
CA SER A 340 8.73 17.45 -12.06
C SER A 340 8.28 17.61 -13.52
N ASP A 341 8.76 16.77 -14.44
CA ASP A 341 8.42 16.83 -15.88
C ASP A 341 7.13 16.05 -16.24
N THR A 342 6.31 15.66 -15.26
CA THR A 342 5.04 14.96 -15.51
C THR A 342 3.85 15.93 -15.53
N PRO A 343 2.79 15.69 -16.33
CA PRO A 343 1.66 16.62 -16.47
C PRO A 343 0.96 16.99 -15.15
N ARG A 344 0.99 16.11 -14.14
CA ARG A 344 0.37 16.36 -12.82
C ARG A 344 1.30 17.07 -11.84
N MET A 345 2.63 17.05 -12.06
CA MET A 345 3.62 17.66 -11.18
C MET A 345 4.20 18.97 -11.71
N GLY A 346 4.27 19.13 -13.03
CA GLY A 346 4.95 20.24 -13.69
C GLY A 346 4.23 21.58 -13.62
N GLU A 347 2.96 21.60 -13.20
CA GLU A 347 2.17 22.81 -13.00
C GLU A 347 1.55 22.81 -11.59
N TYR A 348 1.72 23.90 -10.86
CA TYR A 348 1.04 24.12 -9.58
C TYR A 348 -0.28 24.85 -9.80
N ALA A 349 -1.37 24.25 -9.29
CA ALA A 349 -2.68 24.88 -9.25
C ALA A 349 -3.37 24.53 -7.94
N ALA A 350 -4.04 25.50 -7.32
CA ALA A 350 -4.72 25.34 -6.05
C ALA A 350 -6.23 25.56 -6.20
N MET A 351 -7.00 24.79 -5.44
CA MET A 351 -8.44 24.94 -5.33
C MET A 351 -8.76 26.20 -4.50
N PRO A 352 -9.67 27.08 -4.95
CA PRO A 352 -10.15 28.16 -4.11
C PRO A 352 -10.70 27.63 -2.79
N ALA A 353 -10.30 28.24 -1.67
CA ALA A 353 -10.58 27.72 -0.32
C ALA A 353 -12.09 27.50 -0.08
N HIS A 354 -12.94 28.45 -0.48
CA HIS A 354 -14.39 28.30 -0.36
C HIS A 354 -14.92 27.13 -1.21
N SER A 355 -14.45 26.96 -2.45
CA SER A 355 -14.81 25.81 -3.29
C SER A 355 -14.41 24.49 -2.65
N ALA A 356 -13.21 24.42 -2.06
CA ALA A 356 -12.76 23.24 -1.32
C ALA A 356 -13.70 22.90 -0.16
N VAL A 357 -14.09 23.88 0.66
CA VAL A 357 -15.05 23.68 1.75
C VAL A 357 -16.38 23.12 1.25
N GLN A 358 -16.93 23.67 0.15
CA GLN A 358 -18.16 23.16 -0.45
C GLN A 358 -18.00 21.73 -1.00
N HIS A 359 -16.86 21.40 -1.59
CA HIS A 359 -16.57 20.03 -2.05
C HIS A 359 -16.55 19.06 -0.88
N LEU A 360 -15.83 19.38 0.19
CA LEU A 360 -15.72 18.52 1.37
C LEU A 360 -17.08 18.34 2.06
N ARG A 361 -17.92 19.37 2.09
CA ARG A 361 -19.30 19.28 2.60
C ARG A 361 -20.16 18.33 1.75
N ALA A 362 -20.06 18.42 0.42
CA ALA A 362 -20.76 17.52 -0.48
C ALA A 362 -20.30 16.06 -0.30
N ILE A 363 -18.98 15.84 -0.17
CA ILE A 363 -18.40 14.53 0.10
C ILE A 363 -18.88 14.00 1.45
N ALA A 364 -18.75 14.77 2.53
CA ALA A 364 -19.18 14.39 3.87
C ALA A 364 -20.67 14.02 3.91
N LYS A 365 -21.52 14.76 3.19
CA LYS A 365 -22.94 14.42 3.06
C LYS A 365 -23.17 13.08 2.33
N ALA A 366 -22.40 12.81 1.27
CA ALA A 366 -22.56 11.60 0.47
C ALA A 366 -21.99 10.35 1.16
N THR A 367 -20.89 10.50 1.91
CA THR A 367 -20.14 9.37 2.49
C THR A 367 -20.31 9.23 4.00
N ARG A 368 -20.92 10.22 4.66
CA ARG A 368 -21.13 10.30 6.12
C ARG A 368 -19.83 10.30 6.94
N THR A 369 -18.72 10.75 6.35
CA THR A 369 -17.45 10.94 7.07
C THR A 369 -17.16 12.42 7.32
N GLY A 370 -16.43 12.69 8.41
CA GLY A 370 -15.80 13.98 8.69
C GLY A 370 -14.28 13.93 8.59
N ALA A 371 -13.69 12.82 8.11
CA ALA A 371 -12.25 12.61 8.05
C ALA A 371 -11.72 12.64 6.62
N PHE A 372 -10.68 13.44 6.38
CA PHE A 372 -10.13 13.66 5.06
C PHE A 372 -8.61 13.48 5.00
N ARG A 373 -8.13 12.88 3.91
CA ARG A 373 -6.71 12.74 3.57
C ARG A 373 -6.39 13.60 2.36
N PHE A 374 -5.65 14.68 2.56
CA PHE A 374 -5.20 15.49 1.44
C PHE A 374 -4.02 14.81 0.74
N SER A 375 -4.24 14.48 -0.53
CA SER A 375 -3.32 13.73 -1.40
C SER A 375 -2.46 14.65 -2.27
N ASP A 376 -2.33 15.90 -1.84
CA ASP A 376 -1.44 16.90 -2.42
C ASP A 376 0.01 16.39 -2.38
N PRO A 377 0.81 16.54 -3.45
CA PRO A 377 2.23 16.19 -3.40
C PRO A 377 2.99 16.98 -2.33
N SER A 378 2.60 18.25 -2.15
CA SER A 378 3.06 19.09 -1.06
C SER A 378 2.09 20.26 -0.88
N LEU A 379 1.33 20.26 0.22
CA LEU A 379 0.45 21.37 0.57
C LEU A 379 1.28 22.55 1.08
N GLU A 380 1.09 23.72 0.47
CA GLU A 380 1.79 24.95 0.85
C GLU A 380 1.14 25.58 2.09
N ALA A 381 1.95 26.20 2.97
CA ALA A 381 1.49 26.88 4.18
C ALA A 381 0.41 27.95 3.89
N SER A 382 0.58 28.74 2.82
CA SER A 382 -0.41 29.79 2.49
C SER A 382 -1.76 29.21 2.07
N GLN A 383 -1.76 28.10 1.32
CA GLN A 383 -2.99 27.39 0.93
C GLN A 383 -3.63 26.71 2.14
N ALA A 384 -2.83 26.08 3.01
CA ALA A 384 -3.30 25.48 4.26
C ALA A 384 -3.97 26.54 5.15
N ALA A 385 -3.37 27.74 5.28
CA ALA A 385 -3.93 28.84 6.05
C ALA A 385 -5.25 29.36 5.45
N ARG A 386 -5.29 29.62 4.13
CA ARG A 386 -6.52 30.06 3.43
C ARG A 386 -7.66 29.06 3.60
N PHE A 387 -7.36 27.77 3.41
CA PHE A 387 -8.32 26.69 3.59
C PHE A 387 -8.81 26.58 5.03
N SER A 388 -7.89 26.61 6.00
CA SER A 388 -8.21 26.52 7.43
C SER A 388 -9.11 27.67 7.88
N LYS A 389 -8.80 28.90 7.43
CA LYS A 389 -9.67 30.05 7.68
C LYS A 389 -11.06 29.86 7.07
N ALA A 390 -11.15 29.44 5.81
CA ALA A 390 -12.44 29.23 5.15
C ALA A 390 -13.30 28.16 5.84
N LEU A 391 -12.68 27.08 6.36
CA LEU A 391 -13.39 26.08 7.16
C LEU A 391 -13.98 26.66 8.44
N LEU A 392 -13.20 27.48 9.16
CA LEU A 392 -13.62 28.11 10.42
C LEU A 392 -14.71 29.15 10.17
N ASP A 393 -14.56 29.99 9.15
CA ASP A 393 -15.55 31.01 8.76
C ASP A 393 -16.89 30.35 8.36
N ASP A 394 -16.86 29.21 7.68
CA ASP A 394 -18.04 28.42 7.28
C ASP A 394 -18.66 27.59 8.43
N GLY A 395 -17.93 27.44 9.54
CA GLY A 395 -18.34 26.59 10.67
C GLY A 395 -18.38 25.09 10.35
N PHE A 396 -17.66 24.64 9.31
CA PHE A 396 -17.63 23.23 8.93
C PHE A 396 -16.51 22.49 9.66
N VAL A 397 -16.90 21.56 10.53
CA VAL A 397 -15.97 20.80 11.37
C VAL A 397 -15.59 19.48 10.70
N ILE A 398 -14.29 19.29 10.47
CA ILE A 398 -13.70 18.07 9.93
C ILE A 398 -12.40 17.75 10.65
N THR A 399 -11.85 16.56 10.43
CA THR A 399 -10.45 16.23 10.73
C THR A 399 -9.69 15.96 9.45
N TRP A 400 -8.45 16.44 9.35
CA TRP A 400 -7.65 16.22 8.17
C TRP A 400 -6.15 16.10 8.46
N HIS A 401 -5.45 15.51 7.50
CA HIS A 401 -4.00 15.48 7.42
C HIS A 401 -3.56 15.64 5.97
N ALA A 402 -2.32 16.07 5.79
CA ALA A 402 -1.76 16.39 4.49
C ALA A 402 -0.28 16.04 4.43
N THR A 403 0.26 15.96 3.22
CA THR A 403 1.70 15.95 3.00
C THR A 403 2.20 17.38 2.81
N VAL A 404 3.28 17.76 3.49
CA VAL A 404 3.87 19.10 3.43
C VAL A 404 5.37 19.04 3.28
N ARG A 405 5.90 20.14 2.75
CA ARG A 405 7.31 20.49 2.86
C ARG A 405 7.47 21.41 4.09
N PRO A 406 8.44 21.17 4.99
CA PRO A 406 8.58 21.92 6.24
C PRO A 406 9.24 23.28 5.99
N ASP A 407 8.52 24.16 5.30
CA ASP A 407 8.94 25.54 5.06
C ASP A 407 8.73 26.40 6.32
N PRO A 408 9.61 27.38 6.61
CA PRO A 408 9.42 28.33 7.72
C PRO A 408 8.08 29.09 7.69
N ALA A 409 7.39 29.15 6.54
CA ALA A 409 6.04 29.69 6.43
C ALA A 409 5.01 28.92 7.27
N PHE A 410 5.29 27.67 7.67
CA PHE A 410 4.55 26.96 8.73
C PHE A 410 4.89 27.53 10.12
N SER A 411 4.61 28.82 10.30
CA SER A 411 4.77 29.56 11.55
C SER A 411 3.80 29.06 12.63
N TYR A 412 3.99 29.55 13.86
CA TYR A 412 3.10 29.22 14.98
C TYR A 412 1.64 29.55 14.66
N ASP A 413 1.34 30.75 14.18
CA ASP A 413 -0.02 31.21 13.86
C ASP A 413 -0.68 30.37 12.76
N VAL A 414 0.09 29.97 11.74
CA VAL A 414 -0.40 29.10 10.67
C VAL A 414 -0.73 27.70 11.24
N CYS A 415 0.17 27.15 12.06
CA CYS A 415 -0.04 25.85 12.68
C CYS A 415 -1.21 25.86 13.69
N GLU A 416 -1.38 26.95 14.45
CA GLU A 416 -2.52 27.15 15.36
C GLU A 416 -3.83 27.18 14.58
N LEU A 417 -3.88 27.97 13.49
CA LEU A 417 -5.04 28.06 12.61
C LEU A 417 -5.39 26.70 11.99
N MET A 418 -4.39 25.97 11.50
CA MET A 418 -4.56 24.61 10.96
C MET A 418 -5.12 23.65 12.02
N ARG A 419 -4.58 23.71 13.24
CA ARG A 419 -5.04 22.86 14.35
C ARG A 419 -6.48 23.16 14.71
N ALA A 420 -6.85 24.43 14.81
CA ALA A 420 -8.22 24.88 15.08
C ALA A 420 -9.20 24.41 13.98
N ALA A 421 -8.75 24.41 12.72
CA ALA A 421 -9.52 23.91 11.57
C ALA A 421 -9.49 22.37 11.42
N GLY A 422 -8.97 21.63 12.39
CA GLY A 422 -9.04 20.16 12.42
C GLY A 422 -7.83 19.41 11.85
N CYS A 423 -6.71 20.08 11.59
CA CYS A 423 -5.46 19.40 11.23
C CYS A 423 -4.97 18.54 12.41
N ILE A 424 -4.79 17.24 12.20
CA ILE A 424 -4.35 16.30 13.25
C ILE A 424 -2.94 15.76 13.02
N SER A 425 -2.51 15.62 11.77
CA SER A 425 -1.18 15.11 11.43
C SER A 425 -0.68 15.63 10.10
N LEU A 426 0.64 15.62 9.91
CA LEU A 426 1.30 16.00 8.66
C LEU A 426 2.37 14.97 8.32
N ASP A 427 2.35 14.50 7.08
CA ASP A 427 3.45 13.75 6.49
C ASP A 427 4.48 14.77 5.96
N VAL A 428 5.68 14.81 6.55
CA VAL A 428 6.67 15.87 6.33
C VAL A 428 7.89 15.32 5.59
N GLY A 429 8.11 15.78 4.36
CA GLY A 429 9.30 15.41 3.57
C GLY A 429 10.57 16.09 4.10
N LEU A 430 11.38 15.37 4.87
CA LEU A 430 12.69 15.83 5.37
C LEU A 430 13.83 15.38 4.44
N GLU A 431 13.72 14.16 3.94
CA GLU A 431 14.69 13.43 3.10
C GLU A 431 16.02 13.13 3.80
N ILE A 432 16.77 14.14 4.23
CA ILE A 432 18.08 14.00 4.86
C ILE A 432 18.38 15.25 5.70
N LEU A 433 18.99 15.08 6.88
CA LEU A 433 19.31 16.17 7.80
C LEU A 433 20.78 16.57 7.66
N ASP A 434 21.15 17.03 6.47
CA ASP A 434 22.48 17.55 6.13
C ASP A 434 22.34 18.64 5.06
N ASP A 435 22.81 19.86 5.35
CA ASP A 435 22.61 21.04 4.48
C ASP A 435 23.26 20.87 3.10
N PHE A 436 24.41 20.18 3.01
CA PHE A 436 25.07 19.93 1.74
C PHE A 436 24.26 18.94 0.90
N ALA A 437 23.80 17.84 1.48
CA ALA A 437 22.95 16.87 0.80
C ALA A 437 21.61 17.48 0.36
N LEU A 438 20.99 18.31 1.19
CA LEU A 438 19.77 19.06 0.85
C LEU A 438 19.97 20.02 -0.33
N SER A 439 21.13 20.69 -0.38
CA SER A 439 21.52 21.53 -1.52
C SER A 439 21.71 20.70 -2.79
N ARG A 440 22.35 19.53 -2.71
CA ARG A 440 22.52 18.60 -3.85
C ARG A 440 21.21 18.06 -4.39
N LEU A 441 20.21 17.87 -3.53
CA LEU A 441 18.84 17.50 -3.92
C LEU A 441 18.05 18.65 -4.57
N GLY A 442 18.57 19.88 -4.52
CA GLY A 442 17.80 21.07 -4.92
C GLY A 442 16.60 21.29 -4.01
N LYS A 443 16.59 20.74 -2.78
CA LYS A 443 15.46 20.93 -1.87
C LYS A 443 15.36 22.41 -1.55
N GLY A 444 16.45 23.14 -1.32
CA GLY A 444 16.37 24.59 -1.03
C GLY A 444 15.81 24.88 0.36
N LEU A 445 16.11 24.02 1.33
CA LEU A 445 15.89 24.21 2.76
C LEU A 445 17.19 23.87 3.50
N ARG A 446 17.40 24.52 4.64
CA ARG A 446 18.41 24.12 5.63
C ARG A 446 17.76 23.33 6.77
N VAL A 447 18.55 22.52 7.47
CA VAL A 447 18.09 21.72 8.62
C VAL A 447 17.44 22.61 9.69
N SER A 448 18.03 23.79 9.97
CA SER A 448 17.48 24.75 10.94
C SER A 448 16.13 25.34 10.54
N GLN A 449 15.86 25.49 9.24
CA GLN A 449 14.56 25.93 8.75
C GLN A 449 13.50 24.85 8.92
N MET A 450 13.87 23.59 8.68
CA MET A 450 12.98 22.45 8.94
C MET A 450 12.66 22.35 10.42
N GLU A 451 13.66 22.47 11.30
CA GLU A 451 13.49 22.44 12.75
C GLU A 451 12.51 23.51 13.25
N ALA A 452 12.62 24.73 12.72
CA ALA A 452 11.71 25.83 13.06
C ALA A 452 10.24 25.51 12.71
N ALA A 453 9.99 24.96 11.52
CA ALA A 453 8.66 24.54 11.09
C ALA A 453 8.14 23.38 11.96
N LEU A 454 8.96 22.36 12.21
CA LEU A 454 8.60 21.22 13.06
C LEU A 454 8.27 21.65 14.49
N THR A 455 9.02 22.62 15.03
CA THR A 455 8.76 23.21 16.35
C THR A 455 7.38 23.84 16.40
N CYS A 456 6.98 24.61 15.38
CA CYS A 456 5.66 25.22 15.31
C CYS A 456 4.54 24.17 15.19
N MET A 457 4.74 23.11 14.40
CA MET A 457 3.79 22.01 14.26
C MET A 457 3.60 21.26 15.59
N ALA A 458 4.71 20.85 16.23
CA ALA A 458 4.68 20.11 17.48
C ALA A 458 4.10 20.95 18.64
N ALA A 459 4.44 22.23 18.72
CA ALA A 459 3.90 23.15 19.74
C ALA A 459 2.36 23.29 19.66
N ASN A 460 1.79 23.11 18.48
CA ASN A 460 0.33 23.14 18.24
C ASN A 460 -0.32 21.75 18.32
N GLY A 461 0.41 20.71 18.75
CA GLY A 461 -0.11 19.36 18.88
C GLY A 461 -0.44 18.68 17.55
N ILE A 462 0.18 19.12 16.45
CA ILE A 462 0.08 18.46 15.14
C ILE A 462 1.09 17.32 15.11
N THR A 463 0.62 16.10 14.82
CA THR A 463 1.50 14.92 14.75
C THR A 463 2.39 15.02 13.50
N VAL A 464 3.71 14.93 13.69
CA VAL A 464 4.70 14.98 12.61
C VAL A 464 5.13 13.57 12.23
N ASN A 465 4.83 13.15 11.00
CA ASN A 465 5.33 11.91 10.40
C ASN A 465 6.48 12.26 9.44
N ALA A 466 7.72 12.10 9.88
CA ALA A 466 8.91 12.40 9.08
C ALA A 466 9.09 11.37 7.95
N HIS A 467 9.26 11.84 6.72
CA HIS A 467 9.66 11.04 5.57
C HIS A 467 11.15 11.27 5.30
N MET A 468 11.91 10.19 5.40
CA MET A 468 13.37 10.16 5.23
C MET A 468 13.75 9.36 3.99
N LEU A 469 14.82 9.78 3.33
CA LEU A 469 15.49 9.06 2.24
C LEU A 469 16.78 8.45 2.76
N TYR A 470 17.09 7.24 2.30
CA TYR A 470 18.41 6.64 2.46
C TYR A 470 18.89 6.07 1.12
N GLY A 471 20.21 5.97 0.93
CA GLY A 471 20.79 5.49 -0.34
C GLY A 471 20.93 6.53 -1.43
N LEU A 472 20.92 7.82 -1.07
CA LEU A 472 21.29 8.91 -1.96
C LEU A 472 22.69 8.69 -2.54
N PRO A 473 22.90 8.92 -3.85
CA PRO A 473 24.12 8.54 -4.56
C PRO A 473 25.38 9.30 -4.12
N PHE A 474 25.21 10.41 -3.40
CA PHE A 474 26.27 11.29 -2.91
C PHE A 474 26.34 11.40 -1.39
N VAL A 475 25.61 10.55 -0.66
CA VAL A 475 25.62 10.51 0.81
C VAL A 475 26.36 9.27 1.29
N ASP A 476 27.45 9.50 2.02
CA ASP A 476 28.23 8.45 2.67
C ASP A 476 27.61 8.02 4.02
N SER A 477 28.12 6.94 4.59
CA SER A 477 27.63 6.38 5.85
C SER A 477 27.81 7.33 7.03
N ALA A 478 28.89 8.10 7.06
CA ALA A 478 29.16 9.07 8.13
C ALA A 478 28.15 10.22 8.12
N THR A 479 27.82 10.75 6.94
CA THR A 479 26.81 11.81 6.77
C THR A 479 25.43 11.32 7.11
N PHE A 480 25.09 10.10 6.68
CA PHE A 480 23.84 9.47 7.08
C PHE A 480 23.75 9.28 8.59
N ALA A 481 24.82 8.84 9.26
CA ALA A 481 24.85 8.67 10.71
C ALA A 481 24.60 9.98 11.45
N ARG A 482 25.19 11.10 11.02
CA ARG A 482 24.91 12.43 11.61
C ARG A 482 23.46 12.86 11.41
N SER A 483 22.90 12.61 10.21
CA SER A 483 21.49 12.85 9.95
C SER A 483 20.60 11.99 10.85
N MET A 484 20.98 10.74 11.12
CA MET A 484 20.27 9.85 12.02
C MET A 484 20.29 10.38 13.45
N ASP A 485 21.46 10.78 13.96
CA ASP A 485 21.59 11.28 15.33
C ASP A 485 20.71 12.51 15.56
N THR A 486 20.70 13.45 14.59
CA THR A 486 19.80 14.62 14.60
C THR A 486 18.33 14.21 14.64
N LEU A 487 17.93 13.24 13.81
CA LEU A 487 16.55 12.74 13.79
C LEU A 487 16.17 12.10 15.13
N LEU A 488 17.05 11.30 15.72
CA LEU A 488 16.80 10.66 17.02
C LEU A 488 16.64 11.72 18.13
N ASP A 489 17.39 12.81 18.08
CA ASP A 489 17.22 13.94 19.00
C ASP A 489 15.88 14.67 18.79
N TRP A 490 15.45 14.84 17.54
CA TRP A 490 14.12 15.38 17.23
C TRP A 490 12.98 14.47 17.68
N ILE A 491 13.16 13.15 17.66
CA ILE A 491 12.20 12.21 18.26
C ILE A 491 12.17 12.37 19.78
N ARG A 492 13.34 12.40 20.44
CA ARG A 492 13.44 12.53 21.90
C ARG A 492 12.85 13.84 22.43
N SER A 493 12.99 14.92 21.67
CA SER A 493 12.43 16.25 21.99
C SER A 493 10.95 16.40 21.62
N GLY A 494 10.35 15.44 20.92
CA GLY A 494 8.94 15.47 20.51
C GLY A 494 8.65 16.31 19.26
N LEU A 495 9.67 16.70 18.49
CA LEU A 495 9.49 17.36 17.20
C LEU A 495 9.01 16.39 16.12
N VAL A 496 9.43 15.12 16.22
CA VAL A 496 9.05 14.04 15.30
C VAL A 496 8.35 12.94 16.07
N HIS A 497 7.19 12.52 15.57
CA HIS A 497 6.30 11.57 16.25
C HIS A 497 6.29 10.20 15.58
N ASN A 498 6.55 10.14 14.28
CA ASN A 498 6.67 8.92 13.49
C ASN A 498 7.73 9.13 12.41
N VAL A 499 8.35 8.05 11.93
CA VAL A 499 9.33 8.11 10.84
C VAL A 499 9.01 7.05 9.81
N ARG A 500 9.09 7.42 8.54
CA ARG A 500 9.03 6.53 7.38
C ARG A 500 10.34 6.64 6.61
N TRP A 501 11.06 5.53 6.57
CA TRP A 501 12.27 5.39 5.77
C TRP A 501 11.90 4.93 4.36
N ASN A 502 12.39 5.64 3.36
CA ASN A 502 12.19 5.32 1.95
C ASN A 502 13.56 5.15 1.27
N THR A 503 13.73 4.08 0.52
CA THR A 503 14.93 3.91 -0.30
C THR A 503 14.91 4.94 -1.41
N PHE A 504 16.06 5.55 -1.68
CA PHE A 504 16.20 6.38 -2.87
C PHE A 504 16.02 5.53 -4.13
N LEU A 505 15.11 5.98 -4.98
CA LEU A 505 14.80 5.38 -6.27
C LEU A 505 14.98 6.47 -7.33
N LEU A 506 15.73 6.18 -8.38
CA LEU A 506 15.91 7.14 -9.47
C LEU A 506 14.65 7.16 -10.33
N LEU A 507 13.82 8.19 -10.16
CA LEU A 507 12.55 8.30 -10.86
C LEU A 507 12.75 8.77 -12.31
N LYS A 508 12.14 8.05 -13.26
CA LYS A 508 11.97 8.45 -14.66
C LYS A 508 11.26 9.82 -14.66
N HIS A 509 11.72 10.77 -15.45
CA HIS A 509 11.24 12.17 -15.48
C HIS A 509 11.66 13.07 -14.31
N SER A 510 12.65 12.66 -13.51
CA SER A 510 13.30 13.56 -12.55
C SER A 510 14.52 14.26 -13.17
N PRO A 511 14.88 15.48 -12.74
CA PRO A 511 16.12 16.14 -13.18
C PRO A 511 17.37 15.26 -13.00
N MET A 512 17.42 14.50 -11.90
CA MET A 512 18.50 13.54 -11.64
C MET A 512 18.56 12.39 -12.67
N ALA A 513 17.43 12.00 -13.26
CA ALA A 513 17.39 11.01 -14.33
C ALA A 513 17.81 11.60 -15.68
N THR A 514 17.55 12.89 -15.91
CA THR A 514 17.95 13.61 -17.13
C THR A 514 19.46 13.88 -17.18
N SER A 515 20.08 14.15 -16.03
CA SER A 515 21.53 14.44 -15.93
C SER A 515 22.18 13.65 -14.78
N PRO A 516 22.21 12.31 -14.84
CA PRO A 516 22.65 11.44 -13.76
C PRO A 516 24.10 11.69 -13.33
N GLU A 517 24.98 12.06 -14.27
CA GLU A 517 26.39 12.35 -14.03
C GLU A 517 26.61 13.54 -13.10
N MET A 518 25.70 14.52 -13.08
CA MET A 518 25.74 15.67 -12.17
C MET A 518 25.41 15.27 -10.71
N HIS A 519 24.93 14.05 -10.52
CA HIS A 519 24.44 13.53 -9.26
C HIS A 519 25.15 12.24 -8.84
N ASP A 520 26.38 12.05 -9.28
CA ASP A 520 27.23 10.90 -8.93
C ASP A 520 26.60 9.55 -9.35
N MET A 521 25.87 9.55 -10.47
CA MET A 521 25.22 8.35 -11.01
C MET A 521 25.58 8.10 -12.47
N LYS A 522 25.52 6.84 -12.86
CA LYS A 522 25.52 6.40 -14.25
C LYS A 522 24.34 5.47 -14.49
N LEU A 523 23.53 5.74 -15.51
CA LEU A 523 22.40 4.87 -15.84
C LEU A 523 22.87 3.48 -16.27
N ARG A 524 22.16 2.46 -15.81
CA ARG A 524 22.33 1.08 -16.26
C ARG A 524 21.23 0.74 -17.26
N PRO A 525 21.57 0.08 -18.38
CA PRO A 525 20.56 -0.49 -19.26
C PRO A 525 19.69 -1.49 -18.50
N ALA A 526 18.38 -1.39 -18.68
CA ALA A 526 17.42 -2.28 -18.02
C ALA A 526 16.32 -2.70 -19.01
N ALA A 527 16.58 -3.76 -19.78
CA ALA A 527 15.67 -4.26 -20.82
C ALA A 527 14.26 -4.65 -20.32
N ARG A 528 14.05 -4.81 -19.00
CA ARG A 528 12.76 -5.19 -18.39
C ARG A 528 12.16 -4.12 -17.47
N LEU A 529 12.51 -2.84 -17.70
CA LEU A 529 12.00 -1.69 -16.94
C LEU A 529 11.47 -0.56 -17.86
N ASP A 530 11.10 -0.88 -19.10
CA ASP A 530 10.54 0.09 -20.05
C ASP A 530 9.21 0.70 -19.58
N ALA A 531 8.40 -0.08 -18.85
CA ALA A 531 7.15 0.34 -18.20
C ALA A 531 7.32 0.62 -16.71
N SER A 532 8.42 1.27 -16.30
CA SER A 532 8.73 1.60 -14.91
C SER A 532 8.81 3.11 -14.69
N GLU A 533 8.34 3.57 -13.53
CA GLU A 533 8.66 4.92 -13.01
C GLU A 533 10.10 5.02 -12.49
N MET A 534 10.84 3.91 -12.43
CA MET A 534 12.20 3.84 -11.87
C MET A 534 13.23 3.39 -12.88
N LEU A 535 14.41 3.98 -12.81
CA LEU A 535 15.60 3.62 -13.58
C LEU A 535 16.65 2.93 -12.70
N LEU A 536 17.44 2.05 -13.30
CA LEU A 536 18.62 1.48 -12.64
C LEU A 536 19.82 2.38 -12.87
N PHE A 537 20.67 2.48 -11.85
CA PHE A 537 21.89 3.27 -11.91
C PHE A 537 23.01 2.62 -11.10
N GLU A 538 24.24 3.02 -11.39
CA GLU A 538 25.43 2.76 -10.57
C GLU A 538 25.83 4.07 -9.88
N ARG A 539 26.21 3.98 -8.61
CA ARG A 539 26.81 5.10 -7.89
C ARG A 539 28.27 5.22 -8.33
N THR A 540 28.67 6.42 -8.70
CA THR A 540 30.02 6.73 -9.20
C THR A 540 30.82 7.63 -8.26
N GLY A 541 30.17 8.20 -7.24
CA GLY A 541 30.78 9.05 -6.23
C GLY A 541 30.94 8.37 -4.87
N THR A 542 30.87 9.16 -3.80
CA THR A 542 31.11 8.74 -2.41
C THR A 542 29.88 8.10 -1.73
N GLY A 543 28.78 7.92 -2.46
CA GLY A 543 27.59 7.29 -1.92
C GLY A 543 27.84 5.86 -1.46
N MET A 544 27.09 5.44 -0.45
CA MET A 544 27.17 4.09 0.10
C MET A 544 26.95 2.99 -0.96
N THR A 545 27.71 1.91 -0.84
CA THR A 545 27.56 0.68 -1.62
C THR A 545 26.26 -0.05 -1.28
N ASP A 546 25.77 -0.92 -2.17
CA ASP A 546 24.54 -1.67 -1.93
C ASP A 546 24.62 -2.55 -0.67
N LYS A 547 25.81 -3.05 -0.33
CA LYS A 547 26.06 -3.81 0.92
C LYS A 547 25.87 -2.92 2.15
N GLU A 548 26.50 -1.74 2.16
CA GLU A 548 26.35 -0.78 3.26
C GLU A 548 24.89 -0.34 3.43
N LEU A 549 24.16 -0.15 2.32
CA LEU A 549 22.74 0.21 2.37
C LEU A 549 21.85 -0.87 2.99
N ALA A 550 22.14 -2.15 2.70
CA ALA A 550 21.40 -3.26 3.28
C ALA A 550 21.61 -3.37 4.80
N GLU A 551 22.85 -3.19 5.27
CA GLU A 551 23.20 -3.20 6.69
C GLU A 551 22.57 -1.98 7.42
N LEU A 552 22.65 -0.80 6.80
CA LEU A 552 22.16 0.45 7.37
C LEU A 552 20.63 0.49 7.51
N TRP A 553 19.89 -0.08 6.56
CA TRP A 553 18.43 -0.12 6.62
C TRP A 553 17.91 -0.79 7.89
N GLN A 554 18.53 -1.90 8.29
CA GLN A 554 18.14 -2.62 9.50
C GLN A 554 18.46 -1.79 10.76
N ASP A 555 19.65 -1.18 10.81
CA ASP A 555 20.06 -0.32 11.93
C ASP A 555 19.16 0.92 12.09
N ALA A 556 18.92 1.65 10.99
CA ALA A 556 18.10 2.84 10.94
C ALA A 556 16.69 2.59 11.50
N ASN A 557 16.03 1.52 11.04
CA ASN A 557 14.70 1.16 11.50
C ASN A 557 14.69 0.73 12.98
N ALA A 558 15.66 -0.10 13.40
CA ALA A 558 15.74 -0.57 14.78
C ALA A 558 15.94 0.58 15.78
N ARG A 559 16.89 1.49 15.50
CA ARG A 559 17.20 2.65 16.36
C ARG A 559 16.03 3.62 16.44
N THR A 560 15.37 3.88 15.31
CA THR A 560 14.17 4.73 15.24
C THR A 560 13.05 4.12 16.08
N ALA A 561 12.71 2.84 15.87
CA ALA A 561 11.65 2.16 16.61
C ALA A 561 11.92 2.10 18.12
N GLN A 562 13.17 1.83 18.51
CA GLN A 562 13.58 1.84 19.92
C GLN A 562 13.44 3.24 20.54
N THR A 563 13.77 4.30 19.79
CA THR A 563 13.68 5.66 20.31
C THR A 563 12.23 6.12 20.41
N LEU A 564 11.40 5.82 19.41
CA LEU A 564 9.96 6.09 19.42
C LEU A 564 9.24 5.38 20.59
N SER A 565 9.60 4.13 20.90
CA SER A 565 8.97 3.41 22.02
C SER A 565 9.34 3.97 23.40
N ARG A 566 10.51 4.59 23.52
CA ARG A 566 10.99 5.23 24.77
C ARG A 566 10.52 6.68 24.91
N ALA A 567 10.32 7.38 23.80
CA ALA A 567 9.75 8.70 23.80
C ALA A 567 8.33 8.60 24.38
N ARG A 568 8.13 9.18 25.58
CA ARG A 568 6.79 9.25 26.20
C ARG A 568 5.90 10.09 25.30
N MET A 569 5.17 9.47 24.38
CA MET A 569 4.09 10.16 23.68
C MET A 569 3.04 10.52 24.72
N ARG A 570 3.00 11.78 25.14
CA ARG A 570 1.82 12.30 25.84
C ARG A 570 0.70 12.28 24.80
N PRO A 571 -0.37 11.47 24.95
CA PRO A 571 -1.51 11.59 24.07
C PRO A 571 -1.98 13.04 24.13
N VAL A 572 -1.97 13.72 22.98
CA VAL A 572 -2.53 15.07 22.85
C VAL A 572 -4.01 14.95 23.18
N ARG A 573 -4.40 15.31 24.41
CA ARG A 573 -5.82 15.41 24.76
C ARG A 573 -6.37 16.57 23.94
N PRO A 574 -7.46 16.38 23.16
CA PRO A 574 -8.16 17.52 22.60
C PRO A 574 -8.55 18.44 23.76
N ASP A 575 -8.20 19.71 23.67
CA ASP A 575 -8.55 20.68 24.70
C ASP A 575 -10.08 20.77 24.77
N ARG A 576 -10.64 20.70 25.99
CA ARG A 576 -12.08 20.85 26.21
C ARG A 576 -12.57 22.24 25.79
N ASN A 577 -11.67 23.20 25.61
CA ASN A 577 -11.95 24.57 25.21
C ASN A 577 -11.84 24.86 23.71
N THR A 578 -11.53 23.87 22.86
CA THR A 578 -11.79 24.00 21.42
C THR A 578 -13.31 24.09 21.24
N LEU A 579 -13.81 25.31 21.01
CA LEU A 579 -15.22 25.68 20.87
C LEU A 579 -16.04 24.54 20.23
N MET A 580 -16.78 23.78 21.03
CA MET A 580 -17.88 22.96 20.53
C MET A 580 -19.02 23.93 20.18
N PRO A 581 -19.39 24.10 18.90
CA PRO A 581 -20.60 24.86 18.58
C PRO A 581 -21.79 24.12 19.18
N SER A 582 -22.57 24.81 19.99
CA SER A 582 -23.75 24.30 20.67
C SER A 582 -24.95 24.16 19.73
N HIS A 583 -24.78 23.55 18.55
CA HIS A 583 -25.87 23.40 17.57
C HIS A 583 -26.02 21.95 17.07
N GLY A 584 -27.03 21.28 17.60
CA GLY A 584 -28.00 20.48 16.85
C GLY A 584 -27.64 19.08 16.34
N ASP A 585 -26.42 18.81 15.87
CA ASP A 585 -26.10 17.53 15.23
C ASP A 585 -24.99 16.76 15.97
N ALA A 586 -25.37 16.19 17.12
CA ALA A 586 -24.54 15.32 17.96
C ALA A 586 -24.15 13.96 17.30
N ARG A 587 -24.35 13.79 15.99
CA ARG A 587 -24.13 12.53 15.27
C ARG A 587 -22.74 12.38 14.63
N PHE A 588 -21.91 13.42 14.62
CA PHE A 588 -20.55 13.39 14.04
C PHE A 588 -19.40 13.31 15.06
N LEU A 589 -19.69 13.20 16.36
CA LEU A 589 -18.75 13.51 17.44
C LEU A 589 -18.10 12.31 18.17
N SER A 590 -18.13 11.09 17.63
CA SER A 590 -17.57 9.91 18.32
C SER A 590 -16.20 9.44 17.81
N LEU A 591 -15.47 10.25 17.04
CA LEU A 591 -14.12 9.88 16.63
C LEU A 591 -13.13 10.15 17.76
N ARG A 592 -12.85 9.12 18.57
CA ARG A 592 -11.63 9.09 19.39
C ARG A 592 -10.45 8.88 18.42
N PRO A 593 -9.53 9.85 18.25
CA PRO A 593 -8.31 9.61 17.49
C PRO A 593 -7.45 8.65 18.32
N MET A 594 -7.47 7.37 17.96
CA MET A 594 -6.54 6.41 18.50
C MET A 594 -5.22 6.59 17.74
N ILE A 595 -4.36 7.46 18.27
CA ILE A 595 -2.99 7.67 17.77
C ILE A 595 -2.21 6.39 18.09
N LEU A 596 -2.22 5.43 17.17
CA LEU A 596 -1.30 4.29 17.19
C LEU A 596 0.05 4.75 16.60
N PRO A 597 1.18 4.47 17.26
CA PRO A 597 2.51 4.75 16.69
C PRO A 597 2.62 4.12 15.30
N TYR A 598 3.04 4.92 14.32
CA TYR A 598 3.00 4.63 12.90
C TYR A 598 4.43 4.38 12.40
N VAL A 599 4.91 3.14 12.53
CA VAL A 599 6.10 2.67 11.80
C VAL A 599 5.58 1.96 10.55
N LYS A 600 5.62 2.63 9.40
CA LYS A 600 5.22 2.00 8.14
C LYS A 600 6.38 1.15 7.66
N PHE A 601 6.19 -0.17 7.62
CA PHE A 601 7.16 -1.08 7.04
C PHE A 601 6.95 -1.09 5.53
N GLN A 602 7.63 -0.18 4.82
CA GLN A 602 7.83 -0.40 3.39
C GLN A 602 9.00 -1.36 3.24
N GLU A 603 8.69 -2.65 3.13
CA GLU A 603 9.58 -3.54 2.40
C GLU A 603 9.69 -2.97 0.98
N SER A 604 10.82 -2.36 0.68
CA SER A 604 11.20 -1.96 -0.66
C SER A 604 11.01 -3.16 -1.59
N VAL A 605 10.45 -2.90 -2.77
CA VAL A 605 10.00 -3.81 -3.83
C VAL A 605 11.17 -4.55 -4.53
N TYR A 606 12.16 -5.00 -3.75
CA TYR A 606 13.36 -5.70 -4.22
C TYR A 606 13.28 -7.24 -4.28
N PRO A 607 12.27 -7.99 -3.79
CA PRO A 607 12.47 -9.42 -3.66
C PRO A 607 12.40 -10.16 -5.01
N TYR A 608 11.72 -9.66 -6.04
CA TYR A 608 11.45 -10.50 -7.22
C TYR A 608 12.68 -10.76 -8.12
N GLN A 609 13.59 -9.80 -8.28
CA GLN A 609 14.81 -10.02 -9.06
C GLN A 609 15.88 -10.81 -8.28
N ALA A 610 15.96 -10.61 -6.96
CA ALA A 610 16.86 -11.39 -6.11
C ALA A 610 16.42 -12.87 -5.98
N LEU A 611 15.11 -13.14 -5.96
CA LEU A 611 14.57 -14.49 -5.77
C LEU A 611 14.52 -15.35 -7.03
N ARG A 612 14.59 -14.77 -8.24
CA ARG A 612 14.73 -15.56 -9.49
C ARG A 612 16.11 -16.22 -9.63
N ASN A 613 17.12 -15.70 -8.93
CA ASN A 613 18.50 -16.19 -9.00
C ASN A 613 18.89 -17.08 -7.82
N CYS A 614 17.94 -17.49 -6.97
CA CYS A 614 18.21 -18.40 -5.86
C CYS A 614 18.10 -19.87 -6.33
N SER A 615 19.08 -20.68 -5.93
CA SER A 615 19.11 -22.12 -6.19
C SER A 615 17.83 -22.81 -5.69
N PRO A 616 17.33 -23.85 -6.39
CA PRO A 616 16.22 -24.68 -5.92
C PRO A 616 16.49 -25.22 -4.51
N VAL A 617 15.47 -25.27 -3.66
CA VAL A 617 15.55 -26.02 -2.40
C VAL A 617 15.21 -27.47 -2.73
N GLN A 618 16.09 -28.40 -2.39
CA GLN A 618 15.75 -29.82 -2.46
C GLN A 618 14.65 -30.10 -1.43
N TRP A 619 13.50 -30.56 -1.93
CA TRP A 619 12.32 -30.81 -1.14
C TRP A 619 12.22 -32.33 -0.90
N ASN A 620 11.99 -32.75 0.35
CA ASN A 620 11.90 -34.16 0.72
C ASN A 620 10.43 -34.59 0.88
N PRO A 621 9.86 -35.37 -0.06
CA PRO A 621 8.46 -35.80 0.00
C PRO A 621 8.12 -36.72 1.19
N ALA A 622 9.14 -37.29 1.86
CA ALA A 622 8.95 -38.25 2.95
C ALA A 622 8.53 -37.64 4.29
N GLU A 623 8.63 -36.31 4.47
CA GLU A 623 8.32 -35.63 5.73
C GLU A 623 6.84 -35.26 5.90
N LEU A 624 6.03 -35.38 4.86
CA LEU A 624 4.57 -35.17 4.91
C LEU A 624 3.85 -36.44 4.47
N SER A 625 3.48 -37.29 5.43
CA SER A 625 2.59 -38.40 5.11
C SER A 625 1.21 -37.83 4.75
N PHE A 626 0.78 -38.04 3.51
CA PHE A 626 -0.56 -37.67 3.02
C PHE A 626 -1.68 -38.28 3.89
N SER A 627 -1.39 -39.39 4.55
CA SER A 627 -2.28 -40.06 5.52
C SER A 627 -2.53 -39.25 6.80
N ALA A 628 -1.54 -38.49 7.30
CA ALA A 628 -1.75 -37.61 8.46
C ALA A 628 -2.66 -36.41 8.10
N PHE A 629 -2.56 -35.93 6.86
CA PHE A 629 -3.39 -34.85 6.32
C PHE A 629 -4.87 -35.26 6.15
N GLU A 630 -5.13 -36.48 5.65
CA GLU A 630 -6.50 -37.01 5.56
C GLU A 630 -7.12 -37.26 6.94
N ALA A 631 -6.33 -37.73 7.91
CA ALA A 631 -6.78 -37.93 9.29
C ALA A 631 -7.17 -36.62 10.00
N ALA A 632 -6.41 -35.53 9.80
CA ALA A 632 -6.74 -34.21 10.32
C ALA A 632 -8.00 -33.60 9.67
N ALA A 633 -8.16 -33.80 8.36
CA ALA A 633 -9.36 -33.37 7.62
C ALA A 633 -10.64 -34.15 8.05
N GLU A 634 -10.53 -35.44 8.34
CA GLU A 634 -11.63 -36.22 8.92
C GLU A 634 -11.97 -35.79 10.36
N ALA A 635 -10.96 -35.42 11.17
CA ALA A 635 -11.17 -34.90 12.51
C ALA A 635 -11.91 -33.55 12.50
N GLY A 636 -11.53 -32.62 11.61
CA GLY A 636 -12.22 -31.34 11.44
C GLY A 636 -13.68 -31.48 10.98
N ASN A 637 -13.95 -32.40 10.04
CA ASN A 637 -15.31 -32.69 9.56
C ASN A 637 -16.23 -33.32 10.63
N LYS A 638 -15.67 -34.11 11.57
CA LYS A 638 -16.42 -34.66 12.72
C LYS A 638 -16.87 -33.58 13.71
N VAL A 639 -16.09 -32.50 13.89
CA VAL A 639 -16.46 -31.37 14.76
C VAL A 639 -17.65 -30.60 14.18
N GLN A 640 -17.68 -30.38 12.86
CA GLN A 640 -18.74 -29.66 12.15
C GLN A 640 -20.10 -30.38 12.16
N ARG A 641 -20.13 -31.72 12.04
CA ARG A 641 -21.37 -32.51 12.01
C ARG A 641 -22.08 -32.65 13.36
N SER A 642 -21.43 -32.30 14.47
CA SER A 642 -22.00 -32.49 15.81
C SER A 642 -22.97 -31.40 16.26
N GLY A 643 -23.15 -30.32 15.48
CA GLY A 643 -24.14 -29.25 15.72
C GLY A 643 -24.03 -28.51 17.06
N LYS A 644 -22.99 -28.79 17.87
CA LYS A 644 -22.75 -28.12 19.13
C LYS A 644 -21.82 -26.96 18.90
N THR A 645 -22.37 -25.75 18.81
CA THR A 645 -21.66 -24.50 19.08
C THR A 645 -21.26 -24.50 20.57
N ARG A 646 -20.26 -25.32 20.93
CA ARG A 646 -19.58 -25.13 22.21
C ARG A 646 -18.67 -23.94 22.01
N THR A 647 -18.95 -22.88 22.77
CA THR A 647 -17.96 -21.91 23.27
C THR A 647 -16.60 -22.59 23.27
N LEU A 648 -15.64 -22.06 22.51
CA LEU A 648 -14.25 -22.54 22.46
C LEU A 648 -13.88 -23.07 23.85
N ALA A 649 -13.74 -24.39 23.93
CA ALA A 649 -13.40 -25.05 25.17
C ALA A 649 -12.12 -24.40 25.69
N LYS A 650 -12.12 -24.06 26.97
CA LYS A 650 -10.91 -23.69 27.71
C LYS A 650 -9.79 -24.63 27.27
N ASN A 651 -8.69 -24.05 26.82
CA ASN A 651 -7.50 -24.73 26.35
C ASN A 651 -7.16 -25.89 27.31
N PRO A 652 -7.20 -27.17 26.88
CA PRO A 652 -6.87 -28.32 27.73
C PRO A 652 -5.42 -28.30 28.23
N LEU A 653 -4.55 -27.48 27.60
CA LEU A 653 -3.15 -27.31 27.98
C LEU A 653 -2.94 -26.21 29.03
N ALA A 654 -3.94 -25.35 29.30
CA ALA A 654 -3.76 -24.23 30.24
C ALA A 654 -3.68 -24.64 31.73
N ASN A 655 -3.87 -25.93 32.05
CA ASN A 655 -3.77 -26.46 33.40
C ASN A 655 -2.72 -27.59 33.53
N THR A 656 -1.91 -27.82 32.51
CA THR A 656 -0.81 -28.80 32.60
C THR A 656 0.42 -28.06 33.14
N GLN A 657 0.84 -28.35 34.38
CA GLN A 657 2.17 -27.95 34.83
C GLN A 657 3.18 -28.79 34.05
N PHE A 658 3.95 -28.16 33.17
CA PHE A 658 5.07 -28.80 32.48
C PHE A 658 6.29 -28.74 33.40
N GLU A 659 6.72 -29.89 33.93
CA GLU A 659 8.01 -29.98 34.63
C GLU A 659 9.13 -30.22 33.62
N LEU A 660 10.09 -29.30 33.56
CA LEU A 660 11.32 -29.47 32.78
C LEU A 660 12.11 -30.68 33.30
N SER A 661 12.76 -31.43 32.41
CA SER A 661 13.64 -32.51 32.85
C SER A 661 14.79 -31.97 33.73
N GLU A 662 15.29 -32.79 34.67
CA GLU A 662 16.41 -32.41 35.54
C GLU A 662 17.65 -31.98 34.74
N ASP A 663 17.87 -32.58 33.57
CA ASP A 663 18.96 -32.24 32.66
C ASP A 663 18.83 -30.81 32.11
N TYR A 664 17.63 -30.38 31.72
CA TYR A 664 17.40 -29.02 31.21
C TYR A 664 17.38 -27.96 32.29
N THR A 665 16.89 -28.30 33.48
CA THR A 665 16.98 -27.42 34.65
C THR A 665 18.45 -27.10 34.97
N ARG A 666 19.33 -28.09 34.85
CA ARG A 666 20.77 -27.94 35.06
C ARG A 666 21.47 -27.16 33.95
N ILE A 667 21.07 -27.33 32.69
CA ILE A 667 21.55 -26.54 31.54
C ILE A 667 21.17 -25.06 31.69
N LEU A 668 19.93 -24.77 32.08
CA LEU A 668 19.46 -23.40 32.35
C LEU A 668 20.26 -22.74 33.47
N ASP A 669 20.58 -23.49 34.52
CA ASP A 669 21.37 -22.99 35.64
C ASP A 669 22.83 -22.70 35.23
N GLU A 670 23.42 -23.49 34.33
CA GLU A 670 24.74 -23.23 33.74
C GLU A 670 24.74 -22.03 32.79
N ILE A 671 23.68 -21.83 32.00
CA ILE A 671 23.49 -20.65 31.14
C ILE A 671 23.41 -19.38 32.00
N ARG A 672 22.63 -19.43 33.09
CA ARG A 672 22.50 -18.32 34.04
C ARG A 672 23.80 -18.01 34.78
N LYS A 673 24.63 -19.04 35.04
CA LYS A 673 25.97 -18.90 35.64
C LYS A 673 27.07 -18.55 34.63
N GLY A 674 26.74 -18.44 33.34
CA GLY A 674 27.67 -18.01 32.30
C GLY A 674 28.70 -19.06 31.86
N GLY A 675 28.31 -20.34 31.83
CA GLY A 675 29.20 -21.44 31.42
C GLY A 675 29.71 -21.35 29.97
N PRO A 676 30.76 -22.12 29.61
CA PRO A 676 31.34 -22.13 28.27
C PRO A 676 30.33 -22.60 27.20
N ALA A 677 30.18 -21.82 26.13
CA ALA A 677 29.16 -22.04 25.10
C ALA A 677 29.25 -23.42 24.42
N GLY A 678 30.46 -23.94 24.17
CA GLY A 678 30.66 -25.22 23.50
C GLY A 678 30.10 -26.41 24.30
N ASP A 679 30.29 -26.41 25.61
CA ASP A 679 29.84 -27.51 26.49
C ASP A 679 28.33 -27.49 26.68
N ILE A 680 27.73 -26.29 26.70
CA ILE A 680 26.28 -26.09 26.78
C ILE A 680 25.61 -26.62 25.51
N ILE A 681 26.15 -26.32 24.33
CA ILE A 681 25.61 -26.76 23.04
C ILE A 681 25.68 -28.29 22.92
N ALA A 682 26.82 -28.91 23.23
CA ALA A 682 26.98 -30.36 23.16
C ALA A 682 25.99 -31.10 24.08
N ARG A 683 25.66 -30.52 25.24
CA ARG A 683 24.66 -31.08 26.15
C ARG A 683 23.23 -30.93 25.65
N ILE A 684 22.88 -29.78 25.08
CA ILE A 684 21.55 -29.55 24.46
C ILE A 684 21.33 -30.56 23.32
N GLU A 685 22.34 -30.76 22.47
CA GLU A 685 22.28 -31.74 21.37
C GLU A 685 22.14 -33.19 21.88
N SER A 686 22.72 -33.51 23.04
CA SER A 686 22.61 -34.84 23.65
C SER A 686 21.30 -35.10 24.40
N ALA A 687 20.61 -34.05 24.85
CA ALA A 687 19.45 -34.14 25.74
C ALA A 687 18.10 -34.32 25.00
N GLY A 688 18.08 -34.16 23.67
CA GLY A 688 16.88 -34.35 22.85
C GLY A 688 15.84 -33.21 22.95
N PRO A 689 14.67 -33.36 22.30
CA PRO A 689 13.61 -32.36 22.28
C PRO A 689 12.96 -32.15 23.66
N VAL A 690 12.56 -30.92 23.96
CA VAL A 690 11.98 -30.54 25.27
C VAL A 690 10.63 -29.90 25.10
N ILE A 691 9.73 -30.25 26.01
CA ILE A 691 8.40 -29.67 26.14
C ILE A 691 8.41 -28.80 27.41
N GLY A 692 8.10 -27.51 27.29
CA GLY A 692 8.04 -26.58 28.43
C GLY A 692 7.43 -25.23 28.07
N GLU A 693 7.22 -24.37 29.07
CA GLU A 693 6.52 -23.09 28.89
C GLU A 693 7.35 -22.10 28.03
N PRO A 694 6.74 -21.37 27.06
CA PRO A 694 7.46 -20.49 26.13
C PRO A 694 8.35 -19.42 26.80
N ASN A 695 7.97 -18.96 28.00
CA ASN A 695 8.70 -17.94 28.75
C ASN A 695 10.01 -18.47 29.36
N GLU A 696 10.13 -19.78 29.60
CA GLU A 696 11.34 -20.40 30.17
C GLU A 696 12.44 -20.60 29.11
N PHE A 697 12.05 -20.72 27.84
CA PHE A 697 12.97 -20.82 26.70
C PHE A 697 13.51 -19.48 26.19
N ALA A 698 12.92 -18.36 26.62
CA ALA A 698 13.33 -17.03 26.18
C ALA A 698 14.80 -16.70 26.54
N ASP A 699 15.27 -17.15 27.71
CA ASP A 699 16.66 -16.94 28.15
C ASP A 699 17.66 -17.79 27.34
N ILE A 700 17.30 -19.04 27.01
CA ILE A 700 18.09 -19.93 26.15
C ILE A 700 18.16 -19.36 24.73
N PHE A 701 17.01 -18.94 24.19
CA PHE A 701 16.88 -18.36 22.86
C PHE A 701 17.72 -17.09 22.68
N ASN A 702 17.65 -16.17 23.64
CA ASN A 702 18.43 -14.94 23.61
C ASN A 702 19.94 -15.18 23.69
N ARG A 703 20.38 -16.23 24.40
CA ARG A 703 21.81 -16.57 24.49
C ARG A 703 22.33 -17.33 23.26
N LEU A 704 21.53 -18.23 22.69
CA LEU A 704 21.86 -18.94 21.45
C LEU A 704 21.92 -18.00 20.23
N LEU A 705 21.03 -16.99 20.16
CA LEU A 705 21.07 -15.95 19.12
C LEU A 705 22.36 -15.11 19.14
N GLN A 706 22.98 -14.94 20.31
CA GLN A 706 24.26 -14.22 20.44
C GLN A 706 25.45 -15.04 19.91
N LEU A 707 25.30 -16.36 19.81
CA LEU A 707 26.30 -17.30 19.30
C LEU A 707 25.97 -17.62 17.83
N ARG A 708 26.44 -16.77 16.90
CA ARG A 708 26.11 -16.87 15.46
C ARG A 708 26.28 -18.29 14.90
N GLY A 709 25.21 -18.90 14.38
CA GLY A 709 25.32 -20.08 13.51
C GLY A 709 24.18 -21.11 13.50
N TYR A 710 23.17 -21.02 14.38
CA TYR A 710 22.16 -22.07 14.52
C TYR A 710 20.74 -21.64 14.14
N LEU A 711 20.00 -22.54 13.49
CA LEU A 711 18.57 -22.44 13.21
C LEU A 711 17.81 -23.17 14.34
N VAL A 712 17.00 -22.44 15.11
CA VAL A 712 16.12 -23.04 16.13
C VAL A 712 14.74 -23.21 15.51
N VAL A 713 14.28 -24.46 15.38
CA VAL A 713 12.97 -24.81 14.84
C VAL A 713 12.08 -25.22 16.02
N PHE A 714 10.96 -24.53 16.20
CA PHE A 714 9.92 -24.93 17.15
C PHE A 714 8.86 -25.73 16.40
N THR A 715 8.51 -26.91 16.92
CA THR A 715 7.39 -27.73 16.43
C THR A 715 6.31 -27.77 17.52
N GLU A 716 5.03 -27.84 17.14
CA GLU A 716 3.86 -27.76 18.04
C GLU A 716 3.55 -29.05 18.82
N GLU A 717 4.49 -30.02 18.87
CA GLU A 717 4.34 -31.20 19.75
C GLU A 717 4.68 -30.88 21.21
#